data_AF-A0A800N1R7-F1
#
_entry.id   AF-A0A800N1R7-F1
#
_cell.length_a   1.000
_cell.length_b   1.000
_cell.length_c   1.000
_cell.angle_alpha   90.00
_cell.angle_beta   90.00
_cell.angle_gamma   90.00
#
_symmetry.space_group_name_H-M   'P 1'
#
loop_
_entity.id
_entity.type
_entity.pdbx_description
1 polymer ?
#
loop_
_entity_poly.entity_id
_entity_poly.type
_entity_poly.pdbx_seq_one_letter_code
_entity_poly.pdbx_strand_id
1 'polypeptide(L)'
;MMTWTHVLRFTWRRTALLSTLLLACAGQLTSCGGGGGGSATGAISGTMSVIGTGGSVLEAEPNNQLGQAHALGDLNPGTSLSVLGNLSNTSDSIDIFRVNAPSRSTVQFTLTALNPSAPVNFDLGLADSVSLQFIELFDSVTPNVESGSFLAQGSFILVLGALAGESDYQLSLTVTAAPSPIPEVEPNNDSGQAHFLGGLALGEGLVVSGTAGPTDTSDRFLLAVPQAGQFFFSLDTLNDEDFDVVISNATADLFNPVFMQGFISANDPEEGNLPVPAMTLLEIWVFPFSGPDSYTLTMGLAPSPLGPDSDPSGFAQASAVRLSLARRGNPVAQAARLRNPGLARFFQAPVTEFVTGEVLVAGPALGALSACIASRAGTVAAAIPNGAQRVCFDLPDHLSPTEQRRYTLALAATMDADPAVRFAEPNHIQHAASFDTTPNDTHYNLQWHYNLINLPAAWDITTGNSSVIVAVIDTGTTPAQDLTPRTIAGYDMISNPARSGDGDGPDPDATDVGDSTTQTNNSSFHGSHVAGTVGASTNDGFGVAGVTWATQLMPVRVLGIGGGTAFDIANGILFAAGLANSTGALPAQAAHIMNMSLGGLGFIQVEQDAVTAARNAGTLVIAAAGNDNNNAFNSPAGLDGVISVSAVDTQGNKAPYSSFHPTVDIAAPGGNVNVDLTGDNYADGVLSCRPVDTSNPTDFDSYSFYDGTSMAAPHVAGVAALLLAVDPTLTVLQLENILLTTSTDRGAPGRDDIYGEGLINAFAAVQFANGGGGVTPVLGLSSTSVLLNNNNTAISVAVSNVGASLLELTALNISTQTGGSWLSANSVPIQNPTSSDSSSIEIQANITGLLDGVYSGAVEVVSNGGTRTIAVSLALSSAGGGGETHEVFVLAISTDTLTTIAQDVVQSPNVLGYAFSGLAPGSYFVVAGTDADNDGFICDEGEPLCGIYPSAEGPIALTVTAGGNLTAVDFPLLSTFTGSAASASDRTGYQLLQATESPASQIP
;
A
#
# COMPACT_ATOMS: atom_id res chain seq x y z
N MET A 1 -3.75 -62.41 45.52
CA MET A 1 -3.05 -63.21 44.49
C MET A 1 -3.97 -63.36 43.29
N MET A 2 -3.44 -63.08 42.09
CA MET A 2 -4.00 -63.31 40.75
C MET A 2 -5.18 -62.42 40.28
N THR A 3 -4.82 -61.35 39.56
CA THR A 3 -5.18 -61.02 38.16
C THR A 3 -6.32 -61.79 37.49
N TRP A 4 -7.26 -61.11 36.81
CA TRP A 4 -7.28 -60.88 35.34
C TRP A 4 -8.55 -60.11 34.90
N THR A 5 -8.33 -59.21 33.96
CA THR A 5 -9.21 -58.39 33.12
C THR A 5 -10.08 -59.20 32.17
N HIS A 6 -11.22 -58.64 31.71
CA HIS A 6 -11.58 -58.64 30.29
C HIS A 6 -12.58 -57.52 29.94
N VAL A 7 -12.18 -56.74 28.93
CA VAL A 7 -12.90 -55.72 28.19
C VAL A 7 -13.84 -56.37 27.17
N LEU A 8 -15.02 -55.79 26.92
CA LEU A 8 -15.73 -55.90 25.64
C LEU A 8 -16.36 -54.54 25.29
N ARG A 9 -16.03 -54.08 24.08
CA ARG A 9 -16.32 -52.76 23.49
C ARG A 9 -17.45 -52.88 22.45
N PHE A 10 -18.29 -51.84 22.42
CA PHE A 10 -19.16 -51.29 21.36
C PHE A 10 -20.22 -52.14 20.66
N THR A 11 -21.42 -51.58 20.52
CA THR A 11 -21.90 -50.90 19.29
C THR A 11 -23.36 -50.46 19.42
N TRP A 12 -23.72 -49.28 18.93
CA TRP A 12 -25.11 -48.90 18.68
C TRP A 12 -25.26 -48.35 17.25
N ARG A 13 -26.23 -48.91 16.52
CA ARG A 13 -26.83 -48.35 15.29
C ARG A 13 -28.20 -47.75 15.64
N ARG A 14 -28.43 -46.53 15.15
CA ARG A 14 -29.65 -45.81 14.74
C ARG A 14 -31.03 -46.07 15.41
N THR A 15 -31.75 -44.94 15.51
CA THR A 15 -33.23 -44.69 15.54
C THR A 15 -33.98 -44.58 16.88
N ALA A 16 -34.27 -43.31 17.24
CA ALA A 16 -35.55 -42.68 17.62
C ALA A 16 -36.42 -43.15 18.81
N LEU A 17 -37.00 -42.12 19.46
CA LEU A 17 -38.23 -42.01 20.27
C LEU A 17 -38.15 -42.14 21.81
N LEU A 18 -38.42 -40.97 22.43
CA LEU A 18 -39.16 -40.68 23.66
C LEU A 18 -39.64 -41.88 24.51
N SER A 19 -39.38 -41.85 25.82
CA SER A 19 -40.37 -41.49 26.87
C SER A 19 -40.13 -42.16 28.24
N THR A 20 -40.48 -41.41 29.29
CA THR A 20 -40.86 -41.81 30.68
C THR A 20 -39.76 -42.30 31.64
N LEU A 21 -39.35 -41.51 32.64
CA LEU A 21 -39.96 -41.20 33.96
C LEU A 21 -40.01 -42.38 34.99
N LEU A 22 -39.50 -42.06 36.19
CA LEU A 22 -39.93 -42.47 37.55
C LEU A 22 -39.14 -43.53 38.35
N LEU A 23 -38.51 -42.97 39.40
CA LEU A 23 -38.58 -43.34 40.82
C LEU A 23 -37.78 -44.51 41.43
N ALA A 24 -36.97 -44.08 42.41
CA ALA A 24 -36.94 -44.54 43.81
C ALA A 24 -35.97 -45.67 44.23
N CYS A 25 -34.97 -45.21 45.01
CA CYS A 25 -34.55 -45.71 46.33
C CYS A 25 -34.49 -47.23 46.60
N ALA A 26 -33.32 -47.72 47.01
CA ALA A 26 -32.96 -47.89 48.44
C ALA A 26 -31.75 -48.82 48.64
N GLY A 27 -30.93 -48.51 49.65
CA GLY A 27 -30.05 -49.46 50.37
C GLY A 27 -28.57 -49.44 49.95
N GLN A 28 -27.74 -48.51 50.45
CA GLN A 28 -26.94 -48.61 51.69
C GLN A 28 -26.09 -49.89 51.86
N LEU A 29 -24.75 -49.69 51.86
CA LEU A 29 -23.76 -50.03 52.91
C LEU A 29 -22.35 -50.06 52.24
N THR A 30 -21.51 -49.02 52.33
CA THR A 30 -20.63 -48.52 53.42
C THR A 30 -19.14 -48.84 53.23
N SER A 31 -18.38 -47.74 53.20
CA SER A 31 -17.02 -47.47 53.72
C SER A 31 -15.80 -48.16 53.10
N CYS A 32 -14.87 -47.35 52.57
CA CYS A 32 -13.88 -46.64 53.39
C CYS A 32 -13.34 -45.37 52.70
N GLY A 33 -13.21 -44.27 53.47
CA GLY A 33 -12.08 -43.35 53.36
C GLY A 33 -12.28 -41.97 52.71
N GLY A 34 -12.58 -40.96 53.55
CA GLY A 34 -11.83 -39.69 53.49
C GLY A 34 -12.51 -38.44 52.91
N GLY A 35 -13.24 -37.72 53.77
CA GLY A 35 -13.03 -36.27 53.92
C GLY A 35 -14.02 -35.31 53.26
N GLY A 36 -14.92 -34.77 54.08
CA GLY A 36 -15.20 -33.33 54.08
C GLY A 36 -16.56 -32.89 53.56
N GLY A 37 -17.61 -33.02 54.39
CA GLY A 37 -18.98 -32.66 54.05
C GLY A 37 -19.28 -31.16 53.89
N GLY A 38 -20.50 -30.86 53.43
CA GLY A 38 -21.15 -29.57 53.67
C GLY A 38 -22.08 -29.06 52.57
N SER A 39 -23.25 -29.70 52.46
CA SER A 39 -24.54 -29.18 51.96
C SER A 39 -24.59 -27.82 51.23
N ALA A 40 -25.06 -27.83 49.99
CA ALA A 40 -26.01 -26.82 49.50
C ALA A 40 -26.99 -27.48 48.52
N THR A 41 -28.22 -27.63 48.98
CA THR A 41 -29.41 -27.85 48.17
C THR A 41 -29.58 -26.67 47.22
N GLY A 42 -29.34 -26.85 45.92
CA GLY A 42 -29.67 -25.88 44.89
C GLY A 42 -30.50 -26.56 43.82
N ALA A 43 -31.80 -26.26 43.77
CA ALA A 43 -32.61 -26.60 42.61
C ALA A 43 -32.07 -25.80 41.42
N ILE A 44 -31.74 -26.48 40.31
CA ILE A 44 -31.50 -25.80 39.03
C ILE A 44 -32.87 -25.42 38.50
N SER A 45 -33.22 -24.15 38.63
CA SER A 45 -34.27 -23.53 37.84
C SER A 45 -33.63 -22.96 36.57
N GLY A 46 -33.94 -23.57 35.43
CA GLY A 46 -33.69 -23.00 34.12
C GLY A 46 -34.95 -23.16 33.28
N THR A 47 -35.37 -22.09 32.60
CA THR A 47 -36.46 -22.13 31.63
C THR A 47 -35.98 -22.86 30.38
N MET A 48 -36.43 -24.10 30.21
CA MET A 48 -36.35 -24.78 28.92
C MET A 48 -37.49 -24.26 28.06
N SER A 49 -37.19 -23.36 27.12
CA SER A 49 -38.18 -22.92 26.14
C SER A 49 -38.26 -23.99 25.05
N VAL A 50 -39.23 -24.89 25.18
CA VAL A 50 -39.65 -25.73 24.06
C VAL A 50 -40.56 -24.85 23.22
N ILE A 51 -40.02 -24.25 22.17
CA ILE A 51 -40.81 -23.48 21.22
C ILE A 51 -41.62 -24.49 20.41
N GLY A 52 -42.85 -24.73 20.84
CA GLY A 52 -43.85 -25.36 19.99
C GLY A 52 -44.15 -24.46 18.79
N THR A 53 -44.77 -25.01 17.76
CA THR A 53 -45.30 -24.26 16.61
C THR A 53 -46.10 -23.04 17.11
N GLY A 54 -45.55 -21.83 16.91
CA GLY A 54 -46.18 -20.55 17.30
C GLY A 54 -45.71 -19.90 18.61
N GLY A 55 -44.58 -20.31 19.21
CA GLY A 55 -44.02 -19.63 20.39
C GLY A 55 -43.14 -18.41 20.06
N SER A 56 -43.10 -17.44 20.99
CA SER A 56 -42.19 -16.29 20.93
C SER A 56 -40.90 -16.55 21.72
N VAL A 57 -39.76 -16.27 21.11
CA VAL A 57 -38.42 -16.25 21.69
C VAL A 57 -38.13 -14.82 22.11
N LEU A 58 -37.59 -14.62 23.31
CA LEU A 58 -37.01 -13.33 23.67
C LEU A 58 -35.57 -13.34 23.20
N GLU A 59 -35.13 -12.26 22.56
CA GLU A 59 -33.72 -12.09 22.24
C GLU A 59 -32.86 -12.14 23.52
N ALA A 60 -31.58 -12.42 23.34
CA ALA A 60 -30.62 -12.50 24.42
C ALA A 60 -29.50 -11.48 24.16
N GLU A 61 -29.36 -10.50 25.04
CA GLU A 61 -28.31 -9.48 24.97
C GLU A 61 -27.04 -9.84 25.77
N PRO A 62 -25.84 -9.44 25.29
CA PRO A 62 -25.56 -8.73 24.03
C PRO A 62 -25.50 -9.69 22.83
N ASN A 63 -26.04 -9.33 21.66
CA ASN A 63 -25.89 -10.12 20.43
C ASN A 63 -25.42 -9.33 19.16
N ASN A 64 -24.77 -8.19 19.37
CA ASN A 64 -24.39 -7.22 18.33
C ASN A 64 -23.11 -7.60 17.54
N GLN A 65 -22.57 -8.79 17.75
CA GLN A 65 -21.37 -9.30 17.08
C GLN A 65 -21.61 -10.73 16.61
N LEU A 66 -20.95 -11.13 15.52
CA LEU A 66 -21.18 -12.45 14.91
C LEU A 66 -20.94 -13.62 15.88
N GLY A 67 -19.96 -13.49 16.78
CA GLY A 67 -19.67 -14.47 17.83
C GLY A 67 -20.70 -14.51 18.97
N GLN A 68 -21.57 -13.50 19.05
CA GLN A 68 -22.65 -13.36 20.02
C GLN A 68 -24.02 -13.67 19.42
N ALA A 69 -24.08 -14.11 18.15
CA ALA A 69 -25.32 -14.35 17.43
C ALA A 69 -26.23 -15.33 18.19
N HIS A 70 -27.47 -14.92 18.44
CA HIS A 70 -28.45 -15.72 19.15
C HIS A 70 -28.96 -16.85 18.25
N ALA A 71 -28.71 -18.10 18.66
CA ALA A 71 -29.15 -19.27 17.91
C ALA A 71 -30.67 -19.49 18.03
N LEU A 72 -31.39 -19.41 16.91
CA LEU A 72 -32.83 -19.67 16.86
C LEU A 72 -33.18 -21.15 16.63
N GLY A 73 -32.21 -21.94 16.16
CA GLY A 73 -32.36 -23.38 15.90
C GLY A 73 -32.89 -23.72 14.51
N ASP A 74 -33.50 -24.90 14.39
CA ASP A 74 -33.95 -25.47 13.11
C ASP A 74 -35.33 -24.95 12.68
N LEU A 75 -35.37 -24.32 11.50
CA LEU A 75 -36.57 -23.90 10.80
C LEU A 75 -37.02 -24.98 9.82
N ASN A 76 -38.08 -25.72 10.21
CA ASN A 76 -38.68 -26.76 9.37
C ASN A 76 -39.92 -26.23 8.63
N PRO A 77 -40.24 -26.72 7.42
CA PRO A 77 -41.50 -26.38 6.73
C PRO A 77 -42.74 -26.56 7.62
N GLY A 78 -43.64 -25.59 7.60
CA GLY A 78 -44.85 -25.56 8.44
C GLY A 78 -44.63 -25.01 9.86
N THR A 79 -43.44 -24.51 10.17
CA THR A 79 -43.16 -23.80 11.43
C THR A 79 -43.33 -22.29 11.28
N SER A 80 -43.77 -21.65 12.36
CA SER A 80 -43.69 -20.21 12.54
C SER A 80 -42.97 -19.92 13.85
N LEU A 81 -42.03 -18.99 13.81
CA LEU A 81 -41.22 -18.54 14.93
C LEU A 81 -41.42 -17.04 15.10
N SER A 82 -41.52 -16.56 16.33
CA SER A 82 -41.47 -15.13 16.62
C SER A 82 -40.30 -14.85 17.56
N VAL A 83 -39.54 -13.79 17.30
CA VAL A 83 -38.51 -13.25 18.18
C VAL A 83 -38.97 -11.86 18.64
N LEU A 84 -38.81 -11.58 19.92
CA LEU A 84 -39.15 -10.31 20.55
C LEU A 84 -37.88 -9.71 21.14
N GLY A 85 -37.62 -8.45 20.83
CA GLY A 85 -36.38 -7.77 21.16
C GLY A 85 -36.52 -6.26 21.30
N ASN A 86 -35.40 -5.56 21.47
CA ASN A 86 -35.26 -4.12 21.55
C ASN A 86 -34.04 -3.67 20.77
N LEU A 87 -34.23 -2.73 19.86
CA LEU A 87 -33.14 -2.12 19.11
C LEU A 87 -33.15 -0.60 19.29
N SER A 88 -31.96 -0.03 19.43
CA SER A 88 -31.71 1.41 19.53
C SER A 88 -30.55 1.81 18.64
N ASN A 89 -30.75 2.79 17.76
CA ASN A 89 -29.68 3.30 16.89
C ASN A 89 -28.52 4.02 17.63
N THR A 90 -28.52 4.06 18.97
CA THR A 90 -27.48 4.70 19.78
C THR A 90 -26.73 3.77 20.73
N SER A 91 -27.41 2.82 21.36
CA SER A 91 -26.81 1.92 22.35
C SER A 91 -26.80 0.46 21.92
N ASP A 92 -27.75 0.05 21.07
CA ASP A 92 -28.01 -1.34 20.72
C ASP A 92 -28.47 -1.42 19.27
N SER A 93 -27.54 -1.13 18.36
CA SER A 93 -27.90 -0.80 16.99
C SER A 93 -28.16 -2.00 16.10
N ILE A 94 -27.77 -3.20 16.54
CA ILE A 94 -27.70 -4.41 15.71
C ILE A 94 -27.97 -5.63 16.58
N ASP A 95 -28.80 -6.52 16.06
CA ASP A 95 -28.98 -7.88 16.57
C ASP A 95 -28.63 -8.93 15.53
N ILE A 96 -28.06 -10.06 15.95
CA ILE A 96 -27.63 -11.12 15.05
C ILE A 96 -28.23 -12.45 15.48
N PHE A 97 -28.82 -13.18 14.53
CA PHE A 97 -29.40 -14.49 14.72
C PHE A 97 -28.76 -15.54 13.84
N ARG A 98 -28.44 -16.70 14.42
CA ARG A 98 -27.99 -17.88 13.67
C ARG A 98 -29.13 -18.86 13.53
N VAL A 99 -29.41 -19.25 12.29
CA VAL A 99 -30.57 -20.08 11.95
C VAL A 99 -30.12 -21.24 11.07
N ASN A 100 -30.80 -22.37 11.17
CA ASN A 100 -30.56 -23.52 10.30
C ASN A 100 -31.87 -23.97 9.65
N ALA A 101 -31.88 -24.20 8.34
CA ALA A 101 -33.00 -24.77 7.60
C ALA A 101 -32.63 -26.19 7.12
N PRO A 102 -33.05 -27.25 7.82
CA PRO A 102 -32.65 -28.63 7.49
C PRO A 102 -33.08 -29.11 6.09
N SER A 103 -34.09 -28.48 5.50
CA SER A 103 -34.60 -28.77 4.15
C SER A 103 -34.84 -27.47 3.41
N ARG A 104 -34.69 -27.47 2.07
CA ARG A 104 -34.97 -26.29 1.23
C ARG A 104 -36.36 -25.73 1.50
N SER A 105 -36.40 -24.50 1.97
CA SER A 105 -37.63 -23.85 2.44
C SER A 105 -37.65 -22.39 2.01
N THR A 106 -38.84 -21.87 1.74
CA THR A 106 -39.07 -20.43 1.64
C THR A 106 -39.35 -19.90 3.04
N VAL A 107 -38.50 -18.99 3.50
CA VAL A 107 -38.64 -18.29 4.79
C VAL A 107 -39.23 -16.92 4.51
N GLN A 108 -40.48 -16.73 4.93
CA GLN A 108 -41.13 -15.42 4.94
C GLN A 108 -40.88 -14.76 6.27
N PHE A 109 -40.56 -13.47 6.30
CA PHE A 109 -40.38 -12.74 7.53
C PHE A 109 -41.23 -11.47 7.60
N THR A 110 -41.52 -11.04 8.82
CA THR A 110 -42.13 -9.74 9.12
C THR A 110 -41.51 -9.21 10.40
N LEU A 111 -40.80 -8.09 10.30
CA LEU A 111 -40.24 -7.34 11.40
C LEU A 111 -41.17 -6.16 11.72
N THR A 112 -41.62 -6.03 12.96
CA THR A 112 -42.59 -5.01 13.38
C THR A 112 -42.12 -4.31 14.65
N ALA A 113 -42.07 -2.98 14.63
CA ALA A 113 -41.83 -2.19 15.83
C ALA A 113 -43.07 -2.19 16.75
N LEU A 114 -42.85 -2.45 18.03
CA LEU A 114 -43.90 -2.57 19.04
C LEU A 114 -44.10 -1.24 19.79
N ASN A 115 -45.25 -0.62 19.59
CA ASN A 115 -45.65 0.65 20.22
C ASN A 115 -44.60 1.78 20.12
N PRO A 116 -44.06 2.08 18.93
CA PRO A 116 -42.99 3.06 18.79
C PRO A 116 -43.48 4.46 19.18
N SER A 117 -42.69 5.18 19.98
CA SER A 117 -43.02 6.55 20.45
C SER A 117 -42.83 7.62 19.36
N ALA A 118 -42.08 7.30 18.31
CA ALA A 118 -41.86 8.04 17.07
C ALA A 118 -41.56 7.02 15.94
N PRO A 119 -41.68 7.38 14.64
CA PRO A 119 -41.38 6.44 13.56
C PRO A 119 -39.97 5.86 13.67
N VAL A 120 -39.87 4.53 13.64
CA VAL A 120 -38.59 3.81 13.62
C VAL A 120 -38.35 3.15 12.27
N ASN A 121 -37.08 3.01 11.91
CA ASN A 121 -36.66 2.26 10.73
C ASN A 121 -35.73 1.11 11.16
N PHE A 122 -36.21 -0.10 10.93
CA PHE A 122 -35.46 -1.33 11.12
C PHE A 122 -35.29 -2.00 9.78
N ASP A 123 -34.11 -2.60 9.59
CA ASP A 123 -33.78 -3.37 8.41
C ASP A 123 -33.40 -4.80 8.82
N LEU A 124 -33.70 -5.76 7.95
CA LEU A 124 -33.22 -7.12 8.05
C LEU A 124 -32.22 -7.40 6.92
N GLY A 125 -31.08 -7.97 7.28
CA GLY A 125 -30.11 -8.50 6.34
C GLY A 125 -30.01 -10.02 6.43
N LEU A 126 -29.86 -10.65 5.27
CA LEU A 126 -29.50 -12.05 5.13
C LEU A 126 -28.03 -12.16 4.78
N ALA A 127 -27.29 -12.96 5.55
CA ALA A 127 -25.91 -13.31 5.25
C ALA A 127 -25.74 -14.83 5.14
N ASP A 128 -24.89 -15.23 4.19
CA ASP A 128 -24.53 -16.63 4.00
C ASP A 128 -23.63 -17.10 5.17
N SER A 129 -23.83 -18.32 5.65
CA SER A 129 -23.03 -18.82 6.78
C SER A 129 -21.64 -19.35 6.37
N VAL A 130 -21.38 -19.49 5.07
CA VAL A 130 -20.13 -20.02 4.52
C VAL A 130 -19.13 -18.88 4.23
N SER A 131 -19.55 -17.90 3.44
CA SER A 131 -18.77 -16.72 3.05
C SER A 131 -18.89 -15.56 4.04
N LEU A 132 -19.93 -15.58 4.90
CA LEU A 132 -20.28 -14.50 5.83
C LEU A 132 -20.60 -13.15 5.14
N GLN A 133 -20.81 -13.18 3.82
CA GLN A 133 -21.21 -12.02 3.05
C GLN A 133 -22.71 -11.78 3.19
N PHE A 134 -23.10 -10.50 3.19
CA PHE A 134 -24.50 -10.12 3.03
C PHE A 134 -24.95 -10.47 1.61
N ILE A 135 -25.95 -11.34 1.54
CA ILE A 135 -26.61 -11.73 0.31
C ILE A 135 -27.65 -10.67 -0.07
N GLU A 136 -28.46 -10.28 0.92
CA GLU A 136 -29.61 -9.42 0.69
C GLU A 136 -29.83 -8.52 1.90
N LEU A 137 -30.18 -7.27 1.63
CA LEU A 137 -30.74 -6.35 2.62
C LEU A 137 -32.17 -6.09 2.20
N PHE A 138 -33.08 -6.41 3.09
CA PHE A 138 -34.44 -6.00 2.98
C PHE A 138 -34.48 -4.54 3.48
N ASP A 139 -35.08 -3.66 2.67
CA ASP A 139 -35.07 -2.22 2.92
C ASP A 139 -36.50 -1.72 2.74
N SER A 140 -37.23 -1.55 3.85
CA SER A 140 -38.61 -1.09 3.81
C SER A 140 -38.69 0.43 3.85
N VAL A 141 -39.29 1.03 2.83
CA VAL A 141 -39.69 2.45 2.87
C VAL A 141 -40.87 2.72 3.81
N THR A 142 -41.45 1.69 4.43
CA THR A 142 -42.61 1.80 5.30
C THR A 142 -42.15 1.84 6.77
N PRO A 143 -42.30 2.97 7.48
CA PRO A 143 -41.88 3.05 8.87
C PRO A 143 -42.58 2.01 9.75
N ASN A 144 -41.85 1.47 10.73
CA ASN A 144 -42.31 0.52 11.76
C ASN A 144 -42.58 -0.92 11.31
N VAL A 145 -42.63 -1.24 10.01
CA VAL A 145 -42.84 -2.61 9.53
C VAL A 145 -42.00 -2.89 8.31
N GLU A 146 -41.35 -4.04 8.31
CA GLU A 146 -40.60 -4.58 7.20
C GLU A 146 -40.98 -6.05 6.99
N SER A 147 -41.07 -6.49 5.74
CA SER A 147 -41.42 -7.86 5.41
C SER A 147 -40.82 -8.26 4.08
N GLY A 148 -40.45 -9.52 3.96
CA GLY A 148 -39.89 -10.08 2.74
C GLY A 148 -39.86 -11.60 2.81
N SER A 149 -39.18 -12.21 1.84
CA SER A 149 -38.99 -13.65 1.83
C SER A 149 -37.74 -14.03 1.06
N PHE A 150 -37.07 -15.08 1.51
CA PHE A 150 -35.89 -15.63 0.84
C PHE A 150 -35.92 -17.17 0.91
N LEU A 151 -35.12 -17.82 0.06
CA LEU A 151 -34.90 -19.27 0.12
C LEU A 151 -33.74 -19.59 1.06
N ALA A 152 -33.89 -20.68 1.81
CA ALA A 152 -32.86 -21.15 2.70
C ALA A 152 -32.77 -22.67 2.71
N GLN A 153 -31.53 -23.15 2.81
CA GLN A 153 -31.19 -24.53 3.14
C GLN A 153 -29.81 -24.56 3.79
N GLY A 154 -29.66 -25.35 4.85
CA GLY A 154 -28.48 -25.32 5.71
C GLY A 154 -28.49 -24.11 6.63
N SER A 155 -27.32 -23.77 7.16
CA SER A 155 -27.18 -22.64 8.08
C SER A 155 -27.14 -21.30 7.35
N PHE A 156 -27.76 -20.28 7.92
CA PHE A 156 -27.71 -18.90 7.45
C PHE A 156 -27.79 -17.93 8.63
N ILE A 157 -27.45 -16.67 8.38
CA ILE A 157 -27.35 -15.63 9.40
C ILE A 157 -28.33 -14.52 9.06
N LEU A 158 -29.07 -14.07 10.07
CA LEU A 158 -29.92 -12.89 9.99
C LEU A 158 -29.30 -11.78 10.83
N VAL A 159 -29.26 -10.57 10.28
CA VAL A 159 -28.74 -9.39 10.97
C VAL A 159 -29.82 -8.33 10.94
N LEU A 160 -30.32 -7.92 12.11
CA LEU A 160 -31.29 -6.85 12.23
C LEU A 160 -30.54 -5.57 12.60
N GLY A 161 -30.91 -4.46 12.00
CA GLY A 161 -30.28 -3.17 12.27
C GLY A 161 -31.30 -2.07 12.55
N ALA A 162 -31.04 -1.25 13.56
CA ALA A 162 -31.76 0.00 13.76
C ALA A 162 -31.11 1.15 12.99
N LEU A 163 -31.76 1.57 11.90
CA LEU A 163 -31.34 2.73 11.12
C LEU A 163 -31.82 4.05 11.72
N ALA A 164 -32.99 4.07 12.35
CA ALA A 164 -33.53 5.27 12.98
C ALA A 164 -34.47 4.95 14.15
N GLY A 165 -34.23 5.62 15.27
CA GLY A 165 -35.08 5.54 16.46
C GLY A 165 -34.77 4.33 17.35
N GLU A 166 -35.64 4.15 18.34
CA GLU A 166 -35.54 3.09 19.35
C GLU A 166 -36.95 2.54 19.61
N SER A 167 -37.08 1.22 19.53
CA SER A 167 -38.34 0.54 19.84
C SER A 167 -38.06 -0.93 20.13
N ASP A 168 -38.91 -1.52 20.96
CA ASP A 168 -39.07 -2.97 20.97
C ASP A 168 -39.53 -3.43 19.58
N TYR A 169 -39.15 -4.64 19.18
CA TYR A 169 -39.52 -5.21 17.90
C TYR A 169 -40.01 -6.65 18.04
N GLN A 170 -40.74 -7.10 17.02
CA GLN A 170 -41.15 -8.48 16.82
C GLN A 170 -40.73 -8.93 15.42
N LEU A 171 -39.78 -9.87 15.33
CA LEU A 171 -39.45 -10.58 14.09
C LEU A 171 -40.27 -11.86 14.01
N SER A 172 -41.13 -11.99 13.01
CA SER A 172 -41.91 -13.21 12.76
C SER A 172 -41.33 -13.91 11.53
N LEU A 173 -40.98 -15.19 11.65
CA LEU A 173 -40.53 -16.05 10.55
C LEU A 173 -41.58 -17.13 10.30
N THR A 174 -42.02 -17.31 9.06
CA THR A 174 -42.93 -18.37 8.63
C THR A 174 -42.28 -19.17 7.53
N VAL A 175 -42.24 -20.49 7.70
CA VAL A 175 -41.44 -21.39 6.85
C VAL A 175 -42.37 -22.28 6.06
N THR A 176 -42.21 -22.29 4.74
CA THR A 176 -42.95 -23.16 3.82
C THR A 176 -41.97 -23.96 2.97
N ALA A 177 -42.40 -25.12 2.45
CA ALA A 177 -41.56 -25.89 1.54
C ALA A 177 -41.32 -25.11 0.25
N ALA A 178 -40.08 -25.11 -0.26
CA ALA A 178 -39.77 -24.46 -1.52
C ALA A 178 -40.51 -25.13 -2.69
N PRO A 179 -40.98 -24.37 -3.70
CA PRO A 179 -41.53 -24.93 -4.91
C PRO A 179 -40.47 -25.72 -5.70
N SER A 180 -40.91 -26.64 -6.58
CA SER A 180 -40.03 -27.36 -7.50
C SER A 180 -40.73 -27.48 -8.86
N PRO A 181 -40.18 -26.94 -9.96
CA PRO A 181 -38.95 -26.12 -10.00
C PRO A 181 -39.10 -24.80 -9.22
N ILE A 182 -37.98 -24.26 -8.76
CA ILE A 182 -37.91 -22.93 -8.13
C ILE A 182 -37.99 -21.88 -9.25
N PRO A 183 -38.98 -20.98 -9.24
CA PRO A 183 -39.00 -19.88 -10.20
C PRO A 183 -37.89 -18.88 -9.87
N GLU A 184 -37.31 -18.27 -10.88
CA GLU A 184 -36.43 -17.11 -10.72
C GLU A 184 -37.17 -15.91 -10.10
N VAL A 185 -36.40 -14.91 -9.67
CA VAL A 185 -36.91 -13.67 -9.09
C VAL A 185 -36.19 -12.50 -9.76
N GLU A 186 -36.97 -11.60 -10.36
CA GLU A 186 -36.47 -10.38 -10.99
C GLU A 186 -36.50 -9.15 -10.05
N PRO A 187 -35.51 -8.22 -10.15
CA PRO A 187 -34.37 -8.21 -11.06
C PRO A 187 -33.20 -9.07 -10.56
N ASN A 188 -32.53 -9.83 -11.44
CA ASN A 188 -31.34 -10.63 -11.06
C ASN A 188 -30.16 -10.53 -12.06
N ASN A 189 -30.19 -9.53 -12.95
CA ASN A 189 -29.28 -9.44 -14.10
C ASN A 189 -27.82 -9.09 -13.73
N ASP A 190 -27.59 -8.54 -12.52
CA ASP A 190 -26.29 -8.13 -12.01
C ASP A 190 -25.84 -9.00 -10.82
N SER A 191 -24.52 -9.13 -10.58
CA SER A 191 -23.98 -9.98 -9.50
C SER A 191 -24.54 -9.65 -8.10
N GLY A 192 -24.78 -8.36 -7.82
CA GLY A 192 -25.37 -7.91 -6.57
C GLY A 192 -26.87 -8.18 -6.42
N GLN A 193 -27.52 -8.70 -7.45
CA GLN A 193 -28.95 -9.01 -7.50
C GLN A 193 -29.22 -10.51 -7.65
N ALA A 194 -28.17 -11.34 -7.64
CA ALA A 194 -28.29 -12.76 -7.89
C ALA A 194 -29.19 -13.44 -6.85
N HIS A 195 -30.14 -14.26 -7.32
CA HIS A 195 -31.14 -14.90 -6.48
C HIS A 195 -30.49 -16.01 -5.64
N PHE A 196 -30.49 -15.83 -4.32
CA PHE A 196 -29.94 -16.83 -3.40
C PHE A 196 -30.86 -18.02 -3.23
N LEU A 197 -30.33 -19.20 -3.55
CA LEU A 197 -31.07 -20.44 -3.52
C LEU A 197 -30.89 -21.19 -2.19
N GLY A 198 -29.86 -20.88 -1.40
CA GLY A 198 -29.49 -21.61 -0.18
C GLY A 198 -28.30 -22.57 -0.38
N GLY A 199 -28.03 -23.43 0.60
CA GLY A 199 -26.97 -24.43 0.52
C GLY A 199 -27.34 -25.66 -0.33
N LEU A 200 -26.39 -26.22 -1.08
CA LEU A 200 -26.52 -27.46 -1.85
C LEU A 200 -25.76 -28.61 -1.16
N ALA A 201 -26.49 -29.63 -0.70
CA ALA A 201 -25.89 -30.77 -0.01
C ALA A 201 -25.44 -31.90 -0.96
N LEU A 202 -24.50 -32.75 -0.50
CA LEU A 202 -24.09 -33.94 -1.26
C LEU A 202 -25.27 -34.88 -1.53
N GLY A 203 -25.44 -35.26 -2.79
CA GLY A 203 -26.51 -36.11 -3.29
C GLY A 203 -27.83 -35.38 -3.53
N GLU A 204 -27.87 -34.05 -3.36
CA GLU A 204 -29.04 -33.24 -3.63
C GLU A 204 -29.11 -32.84 -5.11
N GLY A 205 -30.34 -32.82 -5.64
CA GLY A 205 -30.68 -32.20 -6.93
C GLY A 205 -31.62 -31.03 -6.72
N LEU A 206 -31.38 -29.95 -7.42
CA LEU A 206 -32.12 -28.69 -7.40
C LEU A 206 -32.55 -28.36 -8.83
N VAL A 207 -33.78 -27.89 -9.00
CA VAL A 207 -34.29 -27.47 -10.32
C VAL A 207 -34.81 -26.05 -10.22
N VAL A 208 -34.31 -25.19 -11.09
CA VAL A 208 -34.70 -23.79 -11.24
C VAL A 208 -35.29 -23.59 -12.63
N SER A 209 -36.27 -22.71 -12.77
CA SER A 209 -36.87 -22.35 -14.07
C SER A 209 -36.90 -20.85 -14.24
N GLY A 210 -36.57 -20.38 -15.45
CA GLY A 210 -36.41 -18.97 -15.74
C GLY A 210 -36.67 -18.59 -17.20
N THR A 211 -36.57 -17.29 -17.50
CA THR A 211 -36.78 -16.73 -18.84
C THR A 211 -35.81 -15.59 -19.14
N ALA A 212 -34.84 -15.83 -20.02
CA ALA A 212 -33.95 -14.76 -20.48
C ALA A 212 -34.31 -14.29 -21.91
N GLY A 213 -34.06 -13.01 -22.20
CA GLY A 213 -34.45 -12.33 -23.43
C GLY A 213 -34.02 -10.86 -23.56
N PRO A 214 -34.53 -10.11 -24.56
CA PRO A 214 -34.10 -8.74 -24.82
C PRO A 214 -34.36 -7.73 -23.69
N THR A 215 -35.32 -8.01 -22.81
CA THR A 215 -35.65 -7.17 -21.64
C THR A 215 -35.08 -7.72 -20.33
N ASP A 216 -34.58 -8.95 -20.36
CA ASP A 216 -34.08 -9.71 -19.23
C ASP A 216 -32.84 -10.47 -19.71
N THR A 217 -31.73 -9.76 -19.80
CA THR A 217 -30.59 -10.20 -20.61
C THR A 217 -29.87 -11.41 -20.03
N SER A 218 -30.12 -11.73 -18.76
CA SER A 218 -29.54 -12.88 -18.09
C SER A 218 -30.06 -13.06 -16.68
N ASP A 219 -30.00 -14.31 -16.21
CA ASP A 219 -30.37 -14.69 -14.87
C ASP A 219 -29.16 -15.10 -14.04
N ARG A 220 -29.11 -14.65 -12.78
CA ARG A 220 -28.03 -15.00 -11.85
C ARG A 220 -28.55 -15.64 -10.58
N PHE A 221 -27.86 -16.68 -10.14
CA PHE A 221 -28.19 -17.46 -8.95
C PHE A 221 -26.99 -17.59 -8.02
N LEU A 222 -27.23 -17.55 -6.71
CA LEU A 222 -26.23 -17.83 -5.68
C LEU A 222 -26.52 -19.15 -4.99
N LEU A 223 -25.49 -19.99 -4.89
CA LEU A 223 -25.62 -21.33 -4.32
C LEU A 223 -24.44 -21.63 -3.40
N ALA A 224 -24.71 -21.84 -2.11
CA ALA A 224 -23.67 -22.16 -1.14
C ALA A 224 -23.34 -23.66 -1.21
N VAL A 225 -22.05 -24.00 -1.27
CA VAL A 225 -21.55 -25.37 -1.35
C VAL A 225 -20.75 -25.66 -0.06
N PRO A 226 -21.42 -26.13 1.02
CA PRO A 226 -20.77 -26.33 2.32
C PRO A 226 -19.81 -27.52 2.32
N GLN A 227 -19.90 -28.43 1.35
CA GLN A 227 -19.11 -29.66 1.25
C GLN A 227 -18.50 -29.78 -0.14
N ALA A 228 -17.27 -30.27 -0.23
CA ALA A 228 -16.60 -30.46 -1.51
C ALA A 228 -17.32 -31.55 -2.33
N GLY A 229 -17.41 -31.36 -3.64
CA GLY A 229 -18.06 -32.31 -4.52
C GLY A 229 -17.87 -31.98 -5.99
N GLN A 230 -18.45 -32.82 -6.84
CA GLN A 230 -18.61 -32.53 -8.25
C GLN A 230 -19.95 -31.85 -8.43
N PHE A 231 -19.90 -30.55 -8.70
CA PHE A 231 -21.07 -29.81 -9.11
C PHE A 231 -21.39 -30.21 -10.54
N PHE A 232 -22.64 -30.55 -10.81
CA PHE A 232 -23.12 -30.85 -12.14
C PHE A 232 -24.38 -30.06 -12.41
N PHE A 233 -24.61 -29.73 -13.66
CA PHE A 233 -25.84 -29.10 -14.10
C PHE A 233 -26.25 -29.55 -15.49
N SER A 234 -27.51 -29.34 -15.80
CA SER A 234 -28.13 -29.54 -17.10
C SER A 234 -29.13 -28.42 -17.31
N LEU A 235 -28.99 -27.70 -18.42
CA LEU A 235 -29.86 -26.62 -18.85
C LEU A 235 -30.70 -27.11 -20.04
N ASP A 236 -32.01 -27.21 -19.83
CA ASP A 236 -32.98 -27.56 -20.87
C ASP A 236 -33.72 -26.30 -21.33
N THR A 237 -33.81 -26.06 -22.64
CA THR A 237 -34.62 -24.98 -23.24
C THR A 237 -35.89 -25.55 -23.88
N LEU A 238 -36.93 -24.72 -24.08
CA LEU A 238 -38.21 -25.19 -24.65
C LEU A 238 -38.21 -25.27 -26.18
N ASN A 239 -37.42 -24.44 -26.87
CA ASN A 239 -37.42 -24.32 -28.34
C ASN A 239 -36.05 -24.60 -29.00
N ASP A 240 -35.12 -25.28 -28.31
CA ASP A 240 -33.74 -25.52 -28.76
C ASP A 240 -33.00 -24.21 -29.12
N GLU A 241 -33.24 -23.14 -28.34
CA GLU A 241 -32.52 -21.87 -28.47
C GLU A 241 -31.22 -21.93 -27.66
N ASP A 242 -30.17 -21.30 -28.18
CA ASP A 242 -28.81 -21.40 -27.65
C ASP A 242 -28.69 -20.55 -26.38
N PHE A 243 -28.39 -21.18 -25.23
CA PHE A 243 -28.14 -20.55 -23.95
C PHE A 243 -26.78 -21.01 -23.43
N ASP A 244 -26.08 -20.09 -22.77
CA ASP A 244 -24.78 -20.35 -22.14
C ASP A 244 -24.90 -20.27 -20.61
N VAL A 245 -24.11 -21.11 -19.93
CA VAL A 245 -23.96 -21.07 -18.46
C VAL A 245 -22.53 -20.72 -18.07
N VAL A 246 -22.38 -19.70 -17.22
CA VAL A 246 -21.11 -19.33 -16.59
C VAL A 246 -21.20 -19.57 -15.09
N ILE A 247 -20.17 -20.19 -14.53
CA ILE A 247 -20.04 -20.46 -13.10
C ILE A 247 -18.81 -19.71 -12.58
N SER A 248 -19.00 -18.98 -11.49
CA SER A 248 -17.97 -18.19 -10.81
C SER A 248 -17.97 -18.46 -9.31
N ASN A 249 -16.83 -18.24 -8.65
CA ASN A 249 -16.66 -18.34 -7.21
C ASN A 249 -16.81 -16.95 -6.55
N ALA A 250 -17.90 -16.76 -5.83
CA ALA A 250 -18.26 -15.52 -5.13
C ALA A 250 -17.80 -15.47 -3.67
N THR A 251 -17.06 -16.47 -3.17
CA THR A 251 -16.73 -16.62 -1.74
C THR A 251 -15.98 -15.43 -1.14
N ALA A 252 -15.14 -14.75 -1.94
CA ALA A 252 -14.34 -13.61 -1.49
C ALA A 252 -14.98 -12.26 -1.82
N ASP A 253 -15.66 -12.16 -2.97
CA ASP A 253 -16.34 -10.94 -3.43
C ASP A 253 -17.56 -11.34 -4.27
N LEU A 254 -18.75 -10.94 -3.80
CA LEU A 254 -20.01 -11.20 -4.49
C LEU A 254 -20.16 -10.35 -5.76
N PHE A 255 -19.60 -9.14 -5.78
CA PHE A 255 -19.77 -8.18 -6.86
C PHE A 255 -18.72 -8.34 -7.97
N ASN A 256 -17.61 -9.02 -7.67
CA ASN A 256 -16.59 -9.39 -8.64
C ASN A 256 -16.16 -10.86 -8.46
N PRO A 257 -17.05 -11.81 -8.75
CA PRO A 257 -16.81 -13.22 -8.51
C PRO A 257 -15.75 -13.77 -9.48
N VAL A 258 -14.94 -14.69 -8.99
CA VAL A 258 -13.82 -15.25 -9.75
C VAL A 258 -14.35 -16.28 -10.74
N PHE A 259 -14.21 -16.00 -12.03
CA PHE A 259 -14.61 -16.92 -13.10
C PHE A 259 -14.01 -18.32 -12.90
N MET A 260 -14.85 -19.35 -12.88
CA MET A 260 -14.40 -20.74 -12.78
C MET A 260 -14.48 -21.43 -14.14
N GLN A 261 -15.66 -21.42 -14.75
CA GLN A 261 -15.88 -22.11 -16.01
C GLN A 261 -17.10 -21.54 -16.74
N GLY A 262 -16.99 -21.47 -18.07
CA GLY A 262 -18.11 -21.24 -18.98
C GLY A 262 -18.40 -22.51 -19.76
N PHE A 263 -19.67 -22.81 -19.92
CA PHE A 263 -20.16 -23.88 -20.76
C PHE A 263 -20.87 -23.19 -21.92
N ILE A 264 -20.44 -23.58 -23.12
CA ILE A 264 -20.95 -23.05 -24.39
C ILE A 264 -21.22 -24.26 -25.27
N SER A 265 -22.47 -24.54 -25.61
CA SER A 265 -22.87 -25.71 -26.39
C SER A 265 -23.98 -25.39 -27.37
N ALA A 266 -23.72 -25.66 -28.66
CA ALA A 266 -24.76 -25.60 -29.70
C ALA A 266 -25.76 -26.78 -29.69
N ASN A 267 -25.80 -27.59 -28.63
CA ASN A 267 -26.74 -28.72 -28.48
C ASN A 267 -27.43 -28.67 -27.11
N ASP A 268 -28.76 -28.79 -27.12
CA ASP A 268 -29.60 -28.92 -25.92
C ASP A 268 -29.83 -30.39 -25.50
N PRO A 269 -29.81 -30.71 -24.19
CA PRO A 269 -29.48 -29.81 -23.09
C PRO A 269 -27.99 -29.47 -23.04
N GLU A 270 -27.69 -28.25 -22.59
CA GLU A 270 -26.33 -27.92 -22.19
C GLU A 270 -26.02 -28.57 -20.84
N GLU A 271 -24.98 -29.39 -20.79
CA GLU A 271 -24.57 -30.11 -19.58
C GLU A 271 -23.14 -29.76 -19.20
N GLY A 272 -22.90 -29.63 -17.90
CA GLY A 272 -21.58 -29.35 -17.37
C GLY A 272 -21.34 -30.02 -16.03
N ASN A 273 -20.06 -30.25 -15.74
CA ASN A 273 -19.62 -30.60 -14.39
C ASN A 273 -18.29 -29.92 -14.08
N LEU A 274 -18.10 -29.59 -12.81
CA LEU A 274 -16.94 -28.90 -12.30
C LEU A 274 -16.68 -29.35 -10.85
N PRO A 275 -15.43 -29.67 -10.48
CA PRO A 275 -15.07 -29.88 -9.08
C PRO A 275 -15.18 -28.56 -8.31
N VAL A 276 -15.95 -28.56 -7.22
CA VAL A 276 -16.15 -27.39 -6.37
C VAL A 276 -15.62 -27.68 -4.96
N PRO A 277 -14.74 -26.84 -4.40
CA PRO A 277 -14.26 -26.98 -3.03
C PRO A 277 -15.39 -26.84 -2.00
N ALA A 278 -15.17 -27.42 -0.82
CA ALA A 278 -16.04 -27.15 0.34
C ALA A 278 -15.97 -25.67 0.72
N MET A 279 -17.06 -25.16 1.29
CA MET A 279 -17.17 -23.78 1.75
C MET A 279 -17.04 -22.75 0.62
N THR A 280 -17.65 -23.04 -0.53
CA THR A 280 -17.66 -22.15 -1.70
C THR A 280 -19.04 -21.53 -1.87
N LEU A 281 -19.14 -20.23 -2.11
CA LEU A 281 -20.35 -19.60 -2.65
C LEU A 281 -20.21 -19.52 -4.18
N LEU A 282 -21.10 -20.18 -4.93
CA LEU A 282 -21.11 -20.13 -6.38
C LEU A 282 -22.07 -19.05 -6.87
N GLU A 283 -21.63 -18.26 -7.85
CA GLU A 283 -22.51 -17.47 -8.71
C GLU A 283 -22.67 -18.21 -10.04
N ILE A 284 -23.92 -18.41 -10.45
CA ILE A 284 -24.28 -19.10 -11.69
C ILE A 284 -25.03 -18.11 -12.57
N TRP A 285 -24.51 -17.86 -13.75
CA TRP A 285 -25.02 -16.91 -14.71
C TRP A 285 -25.53 -17.65 -15.94
N VAL A 286 -26.82 -17.49 -16.24
CA VAL A 286 -27.50 -18.06 -17.40
C VAL A 286 -27.87 -16.93 -18.34
N PHE A 287 -27.49 -17.01 -19.62
CA PHE A 287 -27.82 -15.97 -20.59
C PHE A 287 -28.08 -16.54 -21.98
N PRO A 288 -28.96 -15.89 -22.78
CA PRO A 288 -29.30 -16.37 -24.11
C PRO A 288 -28.23 -15.95 -25.11
N PHE A 289 -27.69 -16.93 -25.86
CA PHE A 289 -26.84 -16.68 -27.02
C PHE A 289 -27.67 -16.34 -28.27
N SER A 290 -28.83 -16.99 -28.47
CA SER A 290 -29.81 -16.61 -29.50
C SER A 290 -31.25 -16.67 -29.01
N GLY A 291 -32.02 -15.60 -29.25
CA GLY A 291 -33.46 -15.56 -29.01
C GLY A 291 -33.86 -15.52 -27.51
N PRO A 292 -35.00 -14.91 -27.16
CA PRO A 292 -35.58 -15.12 -25.83
C PRO A 292 -36.23 -16.50 -25.73
N ASP A 293 -35.95 -17.25 -24.67
CA ASP A 293 -36.67 -18.49 -24.37
C ASP A 293 -36.78 -18.76 -22.86
N SER A 294 -37.64 -19.69 -22.49
CA SER A 294 -37.69 -20.25 -21.14
C SER A 294 -36.72 -21.41 -21.00
N TYR A 295 -36.04 -21.49 -19.85
CA TYR A 295 -35.13 -22.58 -19.54
C TYR A 295 -35.46 -23.26 -18.21
N THR A 296 -34.98 -24.48 -18.06
CA THR A 296 -34.95 -25.23 -16.81
C THR A 296 -33.51 -25.60 -16.49
N LEU A 297 -32.96 -25.06 -15.41
CA LEU A 297 -31.62 -25.36 -14.91
C LEU A 297 -31.72 -26.40 -13.78
N THR A 298 -31.31 -27.63 -14.08
CA THR A 298 -31.11 -28.69 -13.09
C THR A 298 -29.68 -28.64 -12.59
N MET A 299 -29.48 -28.63 -11.28
CA MET A 299 -28.17 -28.60 -10.62
C MET A 299 -28.08 -29.70 -9.57
N GLY A 300 -26.89 -30.15 -9.25
CA GLY A 300 -26.67 -31.06 -8.13
C GLY A 300 -25.22 -31.19 -7.73
N LEU A 301 -25.01 -31.82 -6.58
CA LEU A 301 -23.68 -32.06 -6.03
C LEU A 301 -23.49 -33.55 -5.81
N ALA A 302 -22.58 -34.15 -6.56
CA ALA A 302 -22.21 -35.55 -6.38
C ALA A 302 -20.91 -35.66 -5.56
N PRO A 303 -20.69 -36.79 -4.86
CA PRO A 303 -19.36 -37.11 -4.33
C PRO A 303 -18.35 -37.12 -5.48
N SER A 304 -17.17 -36.53 -5.27
CA SER A 304 -16.13 -36.53 -6.30
C SER A 304 -15.63 -37.95 -6.60
N PRO A 305 -15.39 -38.32 -7.89
CA PRO A 305 -14.81 -39.61 -8.27
C PRO A 305 -13.35 -39.75 -7.85
N LEU A 306 -12.67 -38.62 -7.59
CA LEU A 306 -11.45 -38.58 -6.79
C LEU A 306 -11.93 -38.45 -5.34
N GLY A 307 -11.63 -39.43 -4.47
CA GLY A 307 -12.21 -39.52 -3.12
C GLY A 307 -12.06 -38.25 -2.25
N PRO A 308 -12.54 -38.26 -1.00
CA PRO A 308 -12.58 -37.07 -0.14
C PRO A 308 -11.23 -36.37 0.14
N ASP A 309 -10.10 -36.96 -0.31
CA ASP A 309 -8.71 -36.49 -0.16
C ASP A 309 -8.06 -35.99 -1.47
N SER A 310 -8.81 -35.56 -2.50
CA SER A 310 -8.16 -34.97 -3.68
C SER A 310 -7.66 -33.54 -3.38
N ASP A 311 -6.37 -33.48 -3.07
CA ASP A 311 -5.48 -32.33 -3.03
C ASP A 311 -5.80 -31.21 -4.07
N PRO A 312 -5.90 -29.92 -3.68
CA PRO A 312 -6.04 -28.81 -4.62
C PRO A 312 -4.78 -28.50 -5.45
N SER A 313 -3.69 -29.26 -5.34
CA SER A 313 -2.45 -29.06 -6.11
C SER A 313 -2.54 -29.37 -7.63
N GLY A 314 -3.72 -29.66 -8.16
CA GLY A 314 -3.92 -30.11 -9.55
C GLY A 314 -4.31 -29.04 -10.60
N PHE A 315 -4.65 -27.81 -10.22
CA PHE A 315 -4.96 -26.73 -11.17
C PHE A 315 -3.94 -25.59 -11.08
N ALA A 316 -2.74 -25.84 -11.60
CA ALA A 316 -1.83 -24.79 -12.02
C ALA A 316 -1.88 -24.69 -13.55
N GLN A 317 -2.08 -23.47 -14.05
CA GLN A 317 -1.90 -22.99 -15.44
C GLN A 317 -3.04 -23.16 -16.46
N ALA A 318 -3.82 -22.10 -16.63
CA ALA A 318 -4.16 -21.52 -17.93
C ALA A 318 -4.14 -19.98 -17.75
N SER A 319 -3.00 -19.33 -17.93
CA SER A 319 -2.67 -18.61 -19.16
C SER A 319 -3.64 -17.46 -19.50
N ALA A 320 -3.10 -16.25 -19.43
CA ALA A 320 -3.69 -15.00 -19.84
C ALA A 320 -4.45 -15.07 -21.17
N VAL A 321 -5.65 -14.49 -21.18
CA VAL A 321 -6.20 -13.78 -22.34
C VAL A 321 -6.71 -12.43 -21.84
N ARG A 322 -5.86 -11.40 -21.93
CA ARG A 322 -6.35 -10.04 -22.10
C ARG A 322 -6.80 -9.91 -23.55
N LEU A 323 -8.08 -9.63 -23.77
CA LEU A 323 -8.53 -8.89 -24.94
C LEU A 323 -9.16 -7.59 -24.44
N SER A 324 -8.46 -6.48 -24.64
CA SER A 324 -9.02 -5.14 -24.56
C SER A 324 -9.82 -4.86 -25.84
N LEU A 325 -10.98 -4.20 -25.72
CA LEU A 325 -11.45 -3.10 -26.59
C LEU A 325 -12.88 -2.66 -26.22
N ALA A 326 -12.94 -1.56 -25.48
CA ALA A 326 -13.81 -0.39 -25.65
C ALA A 326 -15.21 -0.55 -26.31
N ARG A 327 -16.29 -0.19 -25.59
CA ARG A 327 -16.95 1.14 -25.66
C ARG A 327 -18.36 1.14 -25.03
N ARG A 328 -18.58 2.21 -24.26
CA ARG A 328 -19.83 2.99 -24.08
C ARG A 328 -20.99 2.37 -23.30
N GLY A 329 -21.18 2.90 -22.10
CA GLY A 329 -22.51 3.14 -21.54
C GLY A 329 -22.54 3.22 -20.02
N ASN A 330 -22.18 4.37 -19.45
CA ASN A 330 -22.72 4.76 -18.14
C ASN A 330 -24.25 4.91 -18.32
N PRO A 331 -25.14 4.45 -17.41
CA PRO A 331 -25.19 4.72 -15.96
C PRO A 331 -25.20 3.39 -15.15
N VAL A 332 -24.87 3.34 -13.86
CA VAL A 332 -25.79 3.62 -12.75
C VAL A 332 -24.98 4.02 -11.52
N ALA A 333 -25.00 5.32 -11.21
CA ALA A 333 -25.06 5.76 -9.83
C ALA A 333 -26.47 5.40 -9.31
N GLN A 334 -26.59 4.42 -8.42
CA GLN A 334 -27.69 4.16 -7.46
C GLN A 334 -27.73 2.68 -7.06
N ALA A 335 -26.90 2.29 -6.08
CA ALA A 335 -27.26 1.27 -5.08
C ALA A 335 -26.23 1.31 -3.95
N ALA A 336 -26.72 1.19 -2.71
CA ALA A 336 -25.94 0.93 -1.50
C ALA A 336 -25.03 2.06 -0.97
N ARG A 337 -25.65 3.17 -0.57
CA ARG A 337 -25.28 3.79 0.71
C ARG A 337 -25.53 2.75 1.81
N LEU A 338 -24.54 1.92 2.16
CA LEU A 338 -24.60 1.14 3.41
C LEU A 338 -24.32 2.09 4.57
N ARG A 339 -25.39 2.67 5.12
CA ARG A 339 -25.35 3.47 6.35
C ARG A 339 -25.30 2.55 7.57
N ASN A 340 -24.17 1.91 7.86
CA ASN A 340 -23.84 1.59 9.25
C ASN A 340 -22.32 1.31 9.46
N PRO A 341 -21.54 2.24 10.03
CA PRO A 341 -20.11 2.07 10.28
C PRO A 341 -19.74 0.93 11.26
N GLY A 342 -20.71 0.39 12.01
CA GLY A 342 -20.47 -0.61 13.06
C GLY A 342 -20.19 -2.04 12.58
N LEU A 343 -20.55 -2.38 11.34
CA LEU A 343 -20.51 -3.76 10.83
C LEU A 343 -19.25 -4.09 10.01
N ALA A 344 -18.53 -3.10 9.50
CA ALA A 344 -17.33 -3.30 8.69
C ALA A 344 -16.08 -3.79 9.47
N ARG A 345 -16.12 -3.73 10.81
CA ARG A 345 -14.96 -3.98 11.69
C ARG A 345 -14.63 -5.46 11.97
N PHE A 346 -15.40 -6.42 11.46
CA PHE A 346 -15.28 -7.83 11.87
C PHE A 346 -14.55 -8.76 10.90
N PHE A 347 -14.04 -8.27 9.77
CA PHE A 347 -13.55 -9.16 8.70
C PHE A 347 -12.05 -9.02 8.34
N GLN A 348 -11.19 -8.52 9.24
CA GLN A 348 -9.74 -8.42 8.98
C GLN A 348 -8.87 -8.87 10.15
N ALA A 349 -8.51 -10.17 10.20
CA ALA A 349 -7.33 -10.66 10.96
C ALA A 349 -6.80 -12.00 10.38
N PRO A 350 -5.47 -12.20 10.22
CA PRO A 350 -4.86 -13.42 9.65
C PRO A 350 -4.73 -14.60 10.66
N VAL A 351 -4.55 -15.82 10.12
CA VAL A 351 -4.73 -17.13 10.77
C VAL A 351 -3.49 -17.57 11.60
N THR A 352 -3.61 -17.77 12.92
CA THR A 352 -2.53 -18.31 13.80
C THR A 352 -2.55 -19.84 13.95
N GLU A 353 -1.39 -20.50 14.14
CA GLU A 353 -1.25 -21.96 14.41
C GLU A 353 -1.58 -22.35 15.86
N PHE A 354 -2.14 -23.54 16.09
CA PHE A 354 -2.52 -24.07 17.41
C PHE A 354 -2.59 -25.61 17.43
N VAL A 355 -2.49 -26.20 18.62
CA VAL A 355 -2.56 -27.66 18.80
C VAL A 355 -4.00 -28.15 18.64
N THR A 356 -4.25 -28.99 17.63
CA THR A 356 -5.58 -29.55 17.38
C THR A 356 -6.02 -30.46 18.52
N GLY A 357 -7.23 -30.24 19.05
CA GLY A 357 -7.82 -30.98 20.15
C GLY A 357 -7.52 -30.39 21.53
N GLU A 358 -6.75 -29.30 21.61
CA GLU A 358 -6.40 -28.64 22.88
C GLU A 358 -6.96 -27.22 22.98
N VAL A 359 -7.62 -26.93 24.10
CA VAL A 359 -8.17 -25.62 24.43
C VAL A 359 -7.65 -25.19 25.80
N LEU A 360 -7.20 -23.95 25.94
CA LEU A 360 -6.86 -23.31 27.21
C LEU A 360 -8.11 -22.65 27.77
N VAL A 361 -8.53 -23.04 28.97
CA VAL A 361 -9.82 -22.64 29.53
C VAL A 361 -9.60 -22.13 30.95
N ALA A 362 -10.04 -20.91 31.25
CA ALA A 362 -10.01 -20.35 32.61
C ALA A 362 -11.40 -19.90 33.02
N GLY A 363 -11.73 -20.03 34.31
CA GLY A 363 -13.04 -19.63 34.83
C GLY A 363 -12.94 -19.05 36.23
N PRO A 364 -13.94 -18.26 36.67
CA PRO A 364 -13.94 -17.61 37.99
C PRO A 364 -14.13 -18.60 39.15
N ALA A 365 -14.63 -19.81 38.88
CA ALA A 365 -14.82 -20.86 39.90
C ALA A 365 -14.52 -22.26 39.33
N LEU A 366 -13.61 -23.01 39.97
CA LEU A 366 -13.14 -24.32 39.50
C LEU A 366 -14.25 -25.38 39.32
N GLY A 367 -15.32 -25.30 40.11
CA GLY A 367 -16.43 -26.26 40.03
C GLY A 367 -17.31 -26.10 38.78
N ALA A 368 -17.65 -24.86 38.41
CA ALA A 368 -18.44 -24.57 37.22
C ALA A 368 -17.62 -24.83 35.94
N LEU A 369 -16.33 -24.48 35.99
CA LEU A 369 -15.36 -24.77 34.93
C LEU A 369 -15.26 -26.29 34.65
N SER A 370 -15.16 -27.10 35.70
CA SER A 370 -15.08 -28.56 35.58
C SER A 370 -16.34 -29.18 34.96
N ALA A 371 -17.53 -28.61 35.23
CA ALA A 371 -18.79 -29.05 34.65
C ALA A 371 -18.92 -28.68 33.16
N CYS A 372 -18.51 -27.45 32.79
CA CYS A 372 -18.43 -27.01 31.40
C CYS A 372 -17.51 -27.93 30.57
N ILE A 373 -16.31 -28.21 31.09
CA ILE A 373 -15.34 -29.12 30.46
C ILE A 373 -15.91 -30.52 30.28
N ALA A 374 -16.50 -31.10 31.33
CA ALA A 374 -17.06 -32.44 31.28
C ALA A 374 -18.26 -32.56 30.33
N SER A 375 -19.10 -31.52 30.22
CA SER A 375 -20.26 -31.50 29.32
C SER A 375 -19.90 -31.57 27.83
N ARG A 376 -18.68 -31.17 27.49
CA ARG A 376 -18.14 -31.17 26.12
C ARG A 376 -17.14 -32.30 25.88
N ALA A 377 -17.13 -33.30 26.78
CA ALA A 377 -16.21 -34.43 26.76
C ALA A 377 -14.71 -34.05 26.80
N GLY A 378 -14.40 -32.90 27.39
CA GLY A 378 -13.02 -32.47 27.60
C GLY A 378 -12.40 -33.10 28.84
N THR A 379 -11.09 -33.33 28.79
CA THR A 379 -10.30 -33.83 29.91
C THR A 379 -9.22 -32.82 30.30
N VAL A 380 -9.15 -32.47 31.58
CA VAL A 380 -8.10 -31.55 32.06
C VAL A 380 -6.77 -32.30 32.09
N ALA A 381 -5.86 -31.94 31.19
CA ALA A 381 -4.54 -32.56 31.09
C ALA A 381 -3.51 -31.90 32.01
N ALA A 382 -3.61 -30.58 32.21
CA ALA A 382 -2.76 -29.81 33.11
C ALA A 382 -3.45 -28.50 33.53
N ALA A 383 -2.99 -27.87 34.61
CA ALA A 383 -3.52 -26.59 35.07
C ALA A 383 -2.43 -25.69 35.65
N ILE A 384 -2.52 -24.39 35.34
CA ILE A 384 -1.73 -23.36 36.02
C ILE A 384 -2.39 -23.08 37.38
N PRO A 385 -1.64 -23.02 38.49
CA PRO A 385 -2.20 -22.70 39.80
C PRO A 385 -2.99 -21.38 39.77
N ASN A 386 -4.29 -21.43 40.08
CA ASN A 386 -5.23 -20.29 40.01
C ASN A 386 -5.33 -19.63 38.62
N GLY A 387 -4.91 -20.32 37.55
CA GLY A 387 -4.89 -19.81 36.17
C GLY A 387 -5.68 -20.70 35.20
N ALA A 388 -5.26 -20.72 33.95
CA ALA A 388 -5.90 -21.51 32.90
C ALA A 388 -5.64 -23.02 33.06
N GLN A 389 -6.60 -23.82 32.63
CA GLN A 389 -6.52 -25.27 32.50
C GLN A 389 -6.32 -25.64 31.03
N ARG A 390 -5.36 -26.53 30.74
CA ARG A 390 -5.21 -27.13 29.43
C ARG A 390 -6.14 -28.32 29.32
N VAL A 391 -7.13 -28.23 28.44
CA VAL A 391 -8.18 -29.22 28.25
C VAL A 391 -7.99 -29.91 26.91
N CYS A 392 -7.87 -31.24 26.92
CA CYS A 392 -7.73 -32.06 25.74
C CYS A 392 -9.06 -32.73 25.40
N PHE A 393 -9.38 -32.77 24.10
CA PHE A 393 -10.58 -33.38 23.56
C PHE A 393 -10.22 -34.48 22.59
N ASP A 394 -10.87 -35.64 22.74
CA ASP A 394 -10.71 -36.76 21.82
C ASP A 394 -11.42 -36.41 20.50
N LEU A 395 -10.63 -35.92 19.53
CA LEU A 395 -11.14 -35.64 18.19
C LEU A 395 -11.42 -36.96 17.46
N PRO A 396 -12.48 -37.04 16.64
CA PRO A 396 -12.75 -38.25 15.88
C PRO A 396 -11.61 -38.57 14.90
N ASP A 397 -11.10 -39.81 14.94
CA ASP A 397 -9.95 -40.29 14.15
C ASP A 397 -10.10 -40.19 12.62
N HIS A 398 -11.31 -39.89 12.13
CA HIS A 398 -11.61 -39.76 10.70
C HIS A 398 -11.55 -38.32 10.17
N LEU A 399 -11.34 -37.33 11.04
CA LEU A 399 -11.19 -35.93 10.64
C LEU A 399 -9.82 -35.71 10.04
N SER A 400 -9.76 -35.03 8.88
CA SER A 400 -8.51 -34.53 8.30
C SER A 400 -7.84 -33.50 9.24
N PRO A 401 -6.53 -33.23 9.10
CA PRO A 401 -5.84 -32.21 9.91
C PRO A 401 -6.55 -30.84 9.90
N THR A 402 -7.12 -30.45 8.76
CA THR A 402 -7.90 -29.21 8.60
C THR A 402 -9.23 -29.25 9.35
N GLU A 403 -9.94 -30.39 9.34
CA GLU A 403 -11.19 -30.55 10.09
C GLU A 403 -10.94 -30.63 11.59
N GLN A 404 -9.86 -31.28 12.03
CA GLN A 404 -9.41 -31.28 13.42
C GLN A 404 -9.10 -29.86 13.89
N ARG A 405 -8.45 -29.06 13.05
CA ARG A 405 -8.18 -27.64 13.29
C ARG A 405 -9.47 -26.83 13.45
N ARG A 406 -10.42 -26.97 12.52
CA ARG A 406 -11.73 -26.31 12.58
C ARG A 406 -12.56 -26.76 13.79
N TYR A 407 -12.55 -28.05 14.13
CA TYR A 407 -13.25 -28.59 15.28
C TYR A 407 -12.70 -28.02 16.59
N THR A 408 -11.39 -27.84 16.69
CA THR A 408 -10.73 -27.25 17.85
C THR A 408 -11.07 -25.76 18.01
N LEU A 409 -11.13 -25.00 16.92
CA LEU A 409 -11.59 -23.59 16.95
C LEU A 409 -13.04 -23.49 17.38
N ALA A 410 -13.91 -24.33 16.81
CA ALA A 410 -15.32 -24.37 17.19
C ALA A 410 -15.49 -24.75 18.66
N LEU A 411 -14.65 -25.65 19.17
CA LEU A 411 -14.66 -26.07 20.57
C LEU A 411 -14.16 -24.96 21.52
N ALA A 412 -13.10 -24.26 21.17
CA ALA A 412 -12.64 -23.10 21.91
C ALA A 412 -13.71 -22.01 21.94
N ALA A 413 -14.27 -21.64 20.79
CA ALA A 413 -15.33 -20.63 20.69
C ALA A 413 -16.60 -21.03 21.47
N THR A 414 -17.02 -22.29 21.40
CA THR A 414 -18.21 -22.77 22.15
C THR A 414 -17.97 -22.89 23.66
N MET A 415 -16.71 -23.00 24.10
CA MET A 415 -16.36 -22.96 25.51
C MET A 415 -16.20 -21.52 26.01
N ASP A 416 -15.69 -20.62 25.18
CA ASP A 416 -15.50 -19.20 25.51
C ASP A 416 -16.85 -18.52 25.75
N ALA A 417 -17.85 -18.95 24.96
CA ALA A 417 -19.25 -18.54 25.11
C ALA A 417 -19.96 -19.14 26.34
N ASP A 418 -19.32 -20.02 27.12
CA ASP A 418 -19.93 -20.61 28.33
C ASP A 418 -19.78 -19.66 29.53
N PRO A 419 -20.86 -19.26 30.24
CA PRO A 419 -20.79 -18.32 31.36
C PRO A 419 -19.92 -18.78 32.53
N ALA A 420 -19.62 -20.08 32.63
CA ALA A 420 -18.69 -20.64 33.61
C ALA A 420 -17.20 -20.41 33.26
N VAL A 421 -16.94 -19.92 32.05
CA VAL A 421 -15.64 -19.70 31.45
C VAL A 421 -15.41 -18.19 31.34
N ARG A 422 -14.27 -17.73 31.85
CA ARG A 422 -13.78 -16.35 31.71
C ARG A 422 -13.10 -16.16 30.36
N PHE A 423 -12.38 -17.17 29.90
CA PHE A 423 -11.91 -17.28 28.53
C PHE A 423 -11.67 -18.74 28.15
N ALA A 424 -11.91 -19.09 26.89
CA ALA A 424 -11.40 -20.28 26.25
C ALA A 424 -10.81 -19.96 24.88
N GLU A 425 -9.59 -20.41 24.66
CA GLU A 425 -8.87 -20.18 23.40
C GLU A 425 -8.16 -21.46 22.96
N PRO A 426 -7.92 -21.66 21.66
CA PRO A 426 -7.08 -22.75 21.20
C PRO A 426 -5.70 -22.68 21.88
N ASN A 427 -5.08 -23.83 22.16
CA ASN A 427 -3.72 -23.84 22.66
C ASN A 427 -2.76 -23.47 21.52
N HIS A 428 -2.52 -22.17 21.34
CA HIS A 428 -1.70 -21.64 20.26
C HIS A 428 -0.28 -22.18 20.32
N ILE A 429 0.20 -22.62 19.16
CA ILE A 429 1.60 -22.98 19.00
C ILE A 429 2.32 -21.66 18.84
N GLN A 430 2.91 -21.22 19.94
CA GLN A 430 3.84 -20.11 19.91
C GLN A 430 5.19 -20.68 19.46
N HIS A 431 5.55 -20.38 18.23
CA HIS A 431 6.93 -20.54 17.80
C HIS A 431 7.78 -19.49 18.51
N ALA A 432 9.07 -19.77 18.72
CA ALA A 432 10.00 -18.67 18.94
C ALA A 432 9.78 -17.69 17.78
N ALA A 433 9.54 -16.41 18.06
CA ALA A 433 9.23 -15.43 17.02
C ALA A 433 10.28 -15.54 15.90
N SER A 434 9.88 -16.12 14.76
CA SER A 434 10.62 -16.15 13.51
C SER A 434 9.59 -16.04 12.38
N PHE A 435 8.94 -14.88 12.32
CA PHE A 435 8.22 -14.39 11.15
C PHE A 435 9.19 -13.57 10.29
N ASP A 436 10.31 -14.18 9.92
CA ASP A 436 11.26 -13.57 9.01
C ASP A 436 11.40 -14.56 7.86
N THR A 437 10.71 -14.30 6.73
CA THR A 437 11.16 -14.82 5.44
C THR A 437 12.62 -14.38 5.28
N THR A 438 13.54 -15.26 5.68
CA THR A 438 14.96 -14.98 5.82
C THR A 438 15.65 -15.53 4.59
N PRO A 439 16.25 -14.69 3.75
CA PRO A 439 17.06 -15.14 2.64
C PRO A 439 18.17 -16.10 3.09
N ASN A 440 18.45 -17.13 2.30
CA ASN A 440 19.51 -18.10 2.58
C ASN A 440 20.89 -17.68 2.04
N ASP A 441 20.98 -16.47 1.51
CA ASP A 441 22.15 -15.81 0.91
C ASP A 441 23.31 -15.74 1.90
N THR A 442 24.51 -16.03 1.42
CA THR A 442 25.68 -16.27 2.30
C THR A 442 26.10 -15.06 3.15
N HIS A 443 25.75 -13.85 2.72
CA HIS A 443 26.10 -12.59 3.38
C HIS A 443 24.90 -11.83 3.95
N TYR A 444 23.68 -12.39 3.90
CA TYR A 444 22.47 -11.75 4.42
C TYR A 444 22.60 -11.34 5.89
N ASN A 445 23.32 -12.13 6.69
CA ASN A 445 23.53 -11.86 8.11
C ASN A 445 24.33 -10.57 8.39
N LEU A 446 24.97 -9.97 7.38
CA LEU A 446 25.70 -8.71 7.47
C LEU A 446 24.87 -7.52 6.95
N GLN A 447 23.68 -7.76 6.40
CA GLN A 447 22.79 -6.74 5.82
C GLN A 447 21.81 -6.18 6.87
N TRP A 448 22.35 -5.54 7.90
CA TRP A 448 21.61 -4.98 9.04
C TRP A 448 20.46 -4.03 8.62
N HIS A 449 20.61 -3.36 7.49
CA HIS A 449 19.73 -2.32 6.97
C HIS A 449 18.31 -2.81 6.68
N TYR A 450 18.11 -4.10 6.42
CA TYR A 450 16.80 -4.68 6.14
C TYR A 450 15.90 -4.77 7.38
N ASN A 451 16.47 -5.12 8.53
CA ASN A 451 15.71 -5.15 9.78
C ASN A 451 15.30 -3.74 10.22
N LEU A 452 16.15 -2.74 10.00
CA LEU A 452 15.88 -1.36 10.41
C LEU A 452 14.61 -0.78 9.74
N ILE A 453 14.29 -1.24 8.53
CA ILE A 453 13.11 -0.79 7.77
C ILE A 453 11.96 -1.80 7.78
N ASN A 454 12.00 -2.82 8.66
CA ASN A 454 11.02 -3.90 8.74
C ASN A 454 10.80 -4.64 7.40
N LEU A 455 11.87 -4.85 6.62
CA LEU A 455 11.78 -5.48 5.31
C LEU A 455 11.43 -6.98 5.36
N PRO A 456 11.97 -7.81 6.28
CA PRO A 456 11.62 -9.24 6.33
C PRO A 456 10.14 -9.49 6.53
N ALA A 457 9.47 -8.69 7.37
CA ALA A 457 8.03 -8.74 7.54
C ALA A 457 7.26 -8.32 6.27
N ALA A 458 7.84 -7.45 5.43
CA ALA A 458 7.27 -7.12 4.12
C ALA A 458 7.40 -8.31 3.13
N TRP A 459 8.49 -9.07 3.20
CA TRP A 459 8.69 -10.28 2.39
C TRP A 459 7.71 -11.40 2.69
N ASP A 460 7.16 -11.44 3.91
CA ASP A 460 6.05 -12.34 4.25
C ASP A 460 4.76 -12.01 3.48
N ILE A 461 4.63 -10.78 2.94
CA ILE A 461 3.51 -10.35 2.10
C ILE A 461 3.86 -10.49 0.61
N THR A 462 5.01 -9.95 0.20
CA THR A 462 5.48 -9.97 -1.19
C THR A 462 7.00 -9.91 -1.26
N THR A 463 7.59 -10.69 -2.16
CA THR A 463 9.02 -10.61 -2.47
C THR A 463 9.30 -9.85 -3.77
N GLY A 464 8.29 -9.21 -4.36
CA GLY A 464 8.39 -8.46 -5.60
C GLY A 464 7.80 -9.19 -6.81
N ASN A 465 7.84 -8.56 -7.98
CA ASN A 465 7.28 -9.11 -9.22
C ASN A 465 8.16 -8.73 -10.42
N SER A 466 8.46 -9.71 -11.28
CA SER A 466 9.27 -9.51 -12.49
C SER A 466 8.65 -8.59 -13.54
N SER A 467 7.36 -8.28 -13.45
CA SER A 467 6.74 -7.27 -14.33
C SER A 467 7.08 -5.83 -13.93
N VAL A 468 7.55 -5.61 -12.70
CA VAL A 468 7.98 -4.30 -12.21
C VAL A 468 9.44 -4.09 -12.61
N ILE A 469 9.72 -2.91 -13.14
CA ILE A 469 11.04 -2.52 -13.65
C ILE A 469 11.53 -1.29 -12.88
N VAL A 470 12.71 -1.42 -12.29
CA VAL A 470 13.44 -0.30 -11.65
C VAL A 470 14.63 0.05 -12.53
N ALA A 471 14.66 1.28 -13.05
CA ALA A 471 15.84 1.81 -13.72
C ALA A 471 16.87 2.30 -12.70
N VAL A 472 18.10 1.82 -12.83
CA VAL A 472 19.24 2.27 -12.04
C VAL A 472 20.05 3.20 -12.93
N ILE A 473 19.85 4.51 -12.76
CA ILE A 473 20.51 5.56 -13.54
C ILE A 473 21.81 5.94 -12.81
N ASP A 474 22.93 5.35 -13.22
CA ASP A 474 24.18 5.34 -12.44
C ASP A 474 25.43 5.07 -13.32
N THR A 475 26.49 4.45 -12.80
CA THR A 475 27.72 4.06 -13.53
C THR A 475 27.56 2.86 -14.47
N GLY A 476 26.37 2.26 -14.51
CA GLY A 476 26.09 0.99 -15.17
C GLY A 476 26.09 -0.19 -14.19
N THR A 477 26.04 -1.41 -14.71
CA THR A 477 26.09 -2.63 -13.89
C THR A 477 27.08 -3.62 -14.44
N THR A 478 27.70 -4.41 -13.56
CA THR A 478 28.57 -5.52 -13.94
C THR A 478 27.80 -6.82 -14.13
N PRO A 479 28.31 -7.78 -14.92
CA PRO A 479 27.68 -9.08 -15.14
C PRO A 479 27.94 -10.05 -13.96
N ALA A 480 27.70 -9.59 -12.73
CA ALA A 480 27.78 -10.41 -11.53
C ALA A 480 26.64 -11.45 -11.49
N GLN A 481 26.87 -12.59 -10.84
CA GLN A 481 25.87 -13.65 -10.70
C GLN A 481 24.61 -13.16 -9.99
N ASP A 482 24.74 -12.32 -8.97
CA ASP A 482 23.59 -11.75 -8.24
C ASP A 482 22.78 -10.76 -9.09
N LEU A 483 23.36 -10.16 -10.13
CA LEU A 483 22.71 -9.11 -10.93
C LEU A 483 22.17 -9.64 -12.27
N THR A 484 22.91 -10.52 -12.93
CA THR A 484 22.61 -10.97 -14.30
C THR A 484 21.20 -11.57 -14.48
N PRO A 485 20.65 -12.38 -13.54
CA PRO A 485 19.28 -12.90 -13.65
C PRO A 485 18.20 -11.83 -13.51
N ARG A 486 18.58 -10.64 -13.03
CA ARG A 486 17.68 -9.56 -12.62
C ARG A 486 17.72 -8.41 -13.61
N THR A 487 18.82 -8.25 -14.33
CA THR A 487 19.00 -7.17 -15.31
C THR A 487 18.31 -7.47 -16.64
N ILE A 488 17.66 -6.44 -17.19
CA ILE A 488 17.16 -6.40 -18.56
C ILE A 488 18.06 -5.49 -19.42
N ALA A 489 17.75 -5.39 -20.71
CA ALA A 489 18.49 -4.52 -21.63
C ALA A 489 18.53 -3.08 -21.11
N GLY A 490 19.76 -2.60 -20.89
CA GLY A 490 20.08 -1.24 -20.48
C GLY A 490 20.51 -0.36 -21.64
N TYR A 491 21.06 0.81 -21.31
CA TYR A 491 21.67 1.71 -22.29
C TYR A 491 22.76 2.59 -21.66
N ASP A 492 23.84 2.83 -22.39
CA ASP A 492 24.85 3.83 -22.07
C ASP A 492 24.54 5.16 -22.77
N MET A 493 24.40 6.22 -21.98
CA MET A 493 24.09 7.57 -22.44
C MET A 493 25.32 8.48 -22.51
N ILE A 494 26.50 8.01 -22.08
CA ILE A 494 27.69 8.85 -21.96
C ILE A 494 28.15 9.29 -23.34
N SER A 495 27.91 10.56 -23.66
CA SER A 495 28.20 11.12 -24.99
C SER A 495 29.68 11.28 -25.31
N ASN A 496 30.54 11.31 -24.28
CA ASN A 496 31.98 11.53 -24.41
C ASN A 496 32.77 10.22 -24.18
N PRO A 497 33.42 9.65 -25.22
CA PRO A 497 34.18 8.41 -25.10
C PRO A 497 35.35 8.43 -24.11
N ALA A 498 35.91 9.62 -23.82
CA ALA A 498 36.95 9.75 -22.82
C ALA A 498 36.41 9.67 -21.38
N ARG A 499 35.13 9.99 -21.18
CA ARG A 499 34.44 9.85 -19.90
C ARG A 499 33.83 8.46 -19.74
N SER A 500 33.34 7.84 -20.79
CA SER A 500 32.76 6.48 -20.70
C SER A 500 33.80 5.45 -20.27
N GLY A 501 35.05 5.56 -20.73
CA GLY A 501 36.15 4.69 -20.28
C GLY A 501 36.23 3.33 -20.99
N ASP A 502 35.24 2.96 -21.80
CA ASP A 502 35.21 1.83 -22.75
C ASP A 502 35.65 2.22 -24.16
N GLY A 503 35.62 3.51 -24.48
CA GLY A 503 36.12 4.07 -25.74
C GLY A 503 35.06 4.23 -26.84
N ASP A 504 33.77 4.15 -26.51
CA ASP A 504 32.65 4.44 -27.42
C ASP A 504 31.73 5.54 -26.85
N GLY A 505 30.60 5.77 -27.51
CA GLY A 505 29.62 6.79 -27.14
C GLY A 505 28.28 6.11 -26.88
N PRO A 506 27.15 6.83 -26.95
CA PRO A 506 25.88 6.28 -26.48
C PRO A 506 25.44 5.05 -27.26
N ASP A 507 25.28 3.91 -26.58
CA ASP A 507 24.94 2.62 -27.19
C ASP A 507 24.21 1.65 -26.23
N PRO A 508 23.74 0.47 -26.70
CA PRO A 508 22.98 -0.47 -25.87
C PRO A 508 23.78 -1.26 -24.81
N ASP A 509 25.07 -0.96 -24.59
CA ASP A 509 25.92 -1.64 -23.60
C ASP A 509 26.11 -0.80 -22.32
N ALA A 510 25.22 -0.99 -21.34
CA ALA A 510 25.30 -0.31 -20.04
C ALA A 510 26.29 -0.97 -19.04
N THR A 511 27.27 -1.74 -19.54
CA THR A 511 28.24 -2.42 -18.67
C THR A 511 29.14 -1.41 -17.96
N ASP A 512 29.26 -1.55 -16.64
CA ASP A 512 30.18 -0.72 -15.87
C ASP A 512 31.63 -1.21 -16.03
N VAL A 513 32.45 -0.44 -16.76
CA VAL A 513 33.88 -0.72 -16.97
C VAL A 513 34.81 -0.08 -15.93
N GLY A 514 34.25 0.58 -14.91
CA GLY A 514 34.98 1.29 -13.87
C GLY A 514 35.21 2.77 -14.19
N ASP A 515 35.18 3.61 -13.15
CA ASP A 515 35.21 5.07 -13.21
C ASP A 515 36.50 5.70 -12.64
N SER A 516 37.50 4.88 -12.34
CA SER A 516 38.75 5.37 -11.75
C SER A 516 39.53 6.28 -12.70
N THR A 517 39.96 7.43 -12.17
CA THR A 517 40.77 8.43 -12.89
C THR A 517 42.27 8.10 -12.88
N THR A 518 42.73 7.16 -12.04
CA THR A 518 44.15 6.79 -11.92
C THR A 518 44.34 5.34 -11.49
N GLN A 519 45.49 4.73 -11.80
CA GLN A 519 45.82 3.36 -11.35
C GLN A 519 45.98 3.21 -9.81
N THR A 520 45.92 4.30 -9.04
CA THR A 520 46.09 4.29 -7.57
C THR A 520 44.78 4.34 -6.81
N ASN A 521 43.67 4.63 -7.48
CA ASN A 521 42.35 4.77 -6.87
C ASN A 521 41.51 3.60 -7.39
N ASN A 522 40.79 2.91 -6.50
CA ASN A 522 39.91 1.86 -6.97
C ASN A 522 38.64 2.48 -7.60
N SER A 523 38.16 1.90 -8.69
CA SER A 523 36.85 2.19 -9.28
C SER A 523 35.74 1.93 -8.27
N SER A 524 34.71 2.76 -8.33
CA SER A 524 33.56 2.71 -7.43
C SER A 524 32.66 1.53 -7.74
N PHE A 525 32.44 1.20 -9.01
CA PHE A 525 31.40 0.27 -9.47
C PHE A 525 30.04 0.57 -8.82
N HIS A 526 29.76 1.85 -8.64
CA HIS A 526 28.71 2.37 -7.79
C HIS A 526 27.32 1.86 -8.19
N GLY A 527 27.02 1.85 -9.49
CA GLY A 527 25.74 1.35 -10.02
C GLY A 527 25.51 -0.13 -9.77
N SER A 528 26.55 -0.97 -9.71
CA SER A 528 26.41 -2.38 -9.33
C SER A 528 25.99 -2.56 -7.86
N HIS A 529 26.54 -1.72 -6.97
CA HIS A 529 26.20 -1.73 -5.55
C HIS A 529 24.76 -1.27 -5.31
N VAL A 530 24.37 -0.19 -6.00
CA VAL A 530 23.00 0.34 -5.99
C VAL A 530 22.01 -0.70 -6.54
N ALA A 531 22.30 -1.29 -7.71
CA ALA A 531 21.47 -2.32 -8.33
C ALA A 531 21.30 -3.55 -7.43
N GLY A 532 22.37 -4.01 -6.79
CA GLY A 532 22.31 -5.13 -5.84
C GLY A 532 21.44 -4.81 -4.63
N THR A 533 21.50 -3.57 -4.13
CA THR A 533 20.65 -3.14 -3.00
C THR A 533 19.17 -3.18 -3.40
N VAL A 534 18.81 -2.74 -4.61
CA VAL A 534 17.42 -2.79 -5.11
C VAL A 534 16.95 -4.24 -5.30
N GLY A 535 17.76 -5.09 -5.92
CA GLY A 535 17.27 -6.38 -6.37
C GLY A 535 18.30 -7.40 -6.81
N ALA A 536 19.38 -7.59 -6.04
CA ALA A 536 20.22 -8.79 -6.13
C ALA A 536 19.36 -10.08 -6.10
N SER A 537 19.91 -11.16 -6.67
CA SER A 537 19.23 -12.46 -6.78
C SER A 537 19.09 -13.10 -5.41
N THR A 538 17.97 -12.83 -4.75
CA THR A 538 17.77 -13.27 -3.36
C THR A 538 17.32 -14.73 -3.25
N ASN A 539 17.73 -15.40 -2.17
CA ASN A 539 17.32 -16.74 -1.74
C ASN A 539 17.81 -17.88 -2.65
N ASP A 540 18.98 -17.71 -3.27
CA ASP A 540 19.62 -18.70 -4.14
C ASP A 540 20.83 -19.41 -3.48
N GLY A 541 21.14 -19.07 -2.23
CA GLY A 541 22.26 -19.62 -1.46
C GLY A 541 23.61 -19.00 -1.79
N PHE A 542 23.64 -17.86 -2.48
CA PHE A 542 24.83 -17.13 -2.89
C PHE A 542 24.78 -15.68 -2.40
N GLY A 543 25.94 -15.02 -2.35
CA GLY A 543 26.03 -13.56 -2.26
C GLY A 543 25.18 -12.84 -1.20
N VAL A 544 24.52 -11.78 -1.65
CA VAL A 544 23.71 -10.85 -0.86
C VAL A 544 22.25 -10.85 -1.34
N ALA A 545 21.32 -10.55 -0.42
CA ALA A 545 19.94 -10.31 -0.79
C ALA A 545 19.78 -8.88 -1.34
N GLY A 546 18.81 -8.67 -2.24
CA GLY A 546 18.28 -7.37 -2.59
C GLY A 546 16.96 -7.06 -1.89
N VAL A 547 16.52 -5.80 -1.91
CA VAL A 547 15.22 -5.41 -1.34
C VAL A 547 14.05 -6.17 -2.00
N THR A 548 14.18 -6.45 -3.29
CA THR A 548 13.23 -7.25 -4.06
C THR A 548 13.88 -8.51 -4.62
N TRP A 549 13.15 -9.62 -4.61
CA TRP A 549 13.66 -10.93 -5.07
C TRP A 549 13.28 -11.21 -6.52
N ALA A 550 12.24 -10.53 -7.05
CA ALA A 550 11.71 -10.80 -8.40
C ALA A 550 11.68 -9.61 -9.39
N THR A 551 11.72 -8.35 -8.97
CA THR A 551 11.75 -7.13 -9.83
C THR A 551 12.88 -7.11 -10.88
N GLN A 552 12.63 -6.59 -12.08
CA GLN A 552 13.67 -6.42 -13.10
C GLN A 552 14.43 -5.09 -12.94
N LEU A 553 15.72 -5.12 -13.20
CA LEU A 553 16.62 -3.96 -13.12
C LEU A 553 16.98 -3.50 -14.55
N MET A 554 16.77 -2.22 -14.85
CA MET A 554 17.21 -1.60 -16.10
C MET A 554 18.45 -0.74 -15.84
N PRO A 555 19.66 -1.19 -16.20
CA PRO A 555 20.86 -0.39 -16.07
C PRO A 555 20.82 0.78 -17.06
N VAL A 556 20.96 2.01 -16.59
CA VAL A 556 21.09 3.19 -17.45
C VAL A 556 22.35 3.91 -17.05
N ARG A 557 23.37 3.81 -17.89
CA ARG A 557 24.70 4.32 -17.58
C ARG A 557 24.81 5.77 -18.00
N VAL A 558 25.02 6.66 -17.03
CA VAL A 558 25.14 8.12 -17.22
C VAL A 558 26.36 8.70 -16.50
N LEU A 559 27.02 7.92 -15.65
CA LEU A 559 28.21 8.29 -14.91
C LEU A 559 29.41 7.46 -15.39
N GLY A 560 30.51 8.13 -15.73
CA GLY A 560 31.77 7.47 -16.06
C GLY A 560 32.94 8.10 -15.31
N ILE A 561 34.12 8.07 -15.90
CA ILE A 561 35.33 8.69 -15.38
C ILE A 561 35.09 10.19 -15.15
N GLY A 562 35.17 10.61 -13.89
CA GLY A 562 34.97 12.00 -13.48
C GLY A 562 33.50 12.45 -13.47
N GLY A 563 32.55 11.52 -13.39
CA GLY A 563 31.12 11.77 -13.24
C GLY A 563 30.35 11.89 -14.57
N GLY A 564 29.06 12.21 -14.46
CA GLY A 564 28.16 12.40 -15.59
C GLY A 564 27.89 13.86 -15.92
N THR A 565 27.25 14.09 -17.06
CA THR A 565 26.77 15.43 -17.45
C THR A 565 25.25 15.51 -17.29
N ALA A 566 24.73 16.70 -16.98
CA ALA A 566 23.29 16.94 -16.92
C ALA A 566 22.56 16.55 -18.23
N PHE A 567 23.25 16.65 -19.37
CA PHE A 567 22.72 16.22 -20.66
C PHE A 567 22.55 14.71 -20.74
N ASP A 568 23.59 13.94 -20.39
CA ASP A 568 23.53 12.47 -20.43
C ASP A 568 22.52 11.94 -19.38
N ILE A 569 22.47 12.56 -18.19
CA ILE A 569 21.51 12.26 -17.13
C ILE A 569 20.07 12.50 -17.60
N ALA A 570 19.77 13.67 -18.19
CA ALA A 570 18.44 13.97 -18.71
C ALA A 570 18.03 12.99 -19.83
N ASN A 571 18.95 12.58 -20.71
CA ASN A 571 18.68 11.55 -21.71
C ASN A 571 18.44 10.18 -21.08
N GLY A 572 19.17 9.83 -20.02
CA GLY A 572 18.95 8.61 -19.24
C GLY A 572 17.56 8.55 -18.61
N ILE A 573 17.10 9.65 -18.01
CA ILE A 573 15.75 9.80 -17.47
C ILE A 573 14.71 9.58 -18.59
N LEU A 574 14.86 10.28 -19.73
CA LEU A 574 13.92 10.16 -20.84
C LEU A 574 13.88 8.74 -21.42
N PHE A 575 15.03 8.08 -21.57
CA PHE A 575 15.09 6.69 -22.02
C PHE A 575 14.40 5.74 -21.04
N ALA A 576 14.70 5.83 -19.75
CA ALA A 576 14.07 4.98 -18.74
C ALA A 576 12.55 5.14 -18.73
N ALA A 577 12.03 6.36 -18.98
CA ALA A 577 10.60 6.63 -19.11
C ALA A 577 9.97 6.18 -20.45
N GLY A 578 10.76 5.63 -21.39
CA GLY A 578 10.27 5.27 -22.72
C GLY A 578 9.95 6.48 -23.61
N LEU A 579 10.59 7.62 -23.36
CA LEU A 579 10.37 8.87 -24.07
C LEU A 579 11.48 9.16 -25.09
N ALA A 580 11.14 10.02 -26.06
CA ALA A 580 12.08 10.47 -27.08
C ALA A 580 13.28 11.18 -26.44
N ASN A 581 14.47 10.78 -26.84
CA ASN A 581 15.76 11.30 -26.38
C ASN A 581 16.71 11.44 -27.58
N SER A 582 17.91 11.99 -27.33
CA SER A 582 18.85 12.35 -28.39
C SER A 582 19.47 11.15 -29.14
N THR A 583 19.50 9.96 -28.54
CA THR A 583 20.03 8.74 -29.19
C THR A 583 19.00 8.10 -30.11
N GLY A 584 17.71 8.41 -29.89
CA GLY A 584 16.58 7.79 -30.58
C GLY A 584 16.29 6.35 -30.13
N ALA A 585 17.07 5.81 -29.19
CA ALA A 585 16.82 4.51 -28.60
C ALA A 585 15.67 4.58 -27.59
N LEU A 586 14.89 3.51 -27.52
CA LEU A 586 13.82 3.34 -26.54
C LEU A 586 13.96 1.95 -25.90
N PRO A 587 13.69 1.80 -24.60
CA PRO A 587 13.65 0.48 -23.99
C PRO A 587 12.44 -0.32 -24.53
N ALA A 588 12.51 -1.64 -24.41
CA ALA A 588 11.38 -2.51 -24.78
C ALA A 588 10.13 -2.25 -23.94
N GLN A 589 10.33 -1.86 -22.68
CA GLN A 589 9.30 -1.45 -21.74
C GLN A 589 9.85 -0.31 -20.88
N ALA A 590 9.07 0.73 -20.63
CA ALA A 590 9.44 1.82 -19.72
C ALA A 590 9.58 1.32 -18.27
N ALA A 591 10.48 1.94 -17.52
CA ALA A 591 10.63 1.69 -16.10
C ALA A 591 9.46 2.30 -15.31
N HIS A 592 9.06 1.61 -14.24
CA HIS A 592 8.03 2.11 -13.32
C HIS A 592 8.63 3.04 -12.27
N ILE A 593 9.89 2.79 -11.90
CA ILE A 593 10.63 3.51 -10.87
C ILE A 593 12.05 3.80 -11.39
N MET A 594 12.58 4.97 -11.11
CA MET A 594 13.97 5.36 -11.35
C MET A 594 14.67 5.60 -10.01
N ASN A 595 15.80 4.94 -9.82
CA ASN A 595 16.74 5.26 -8.75
C ASN A 595 17.91 6.05 -9.32
N MET A 596 18.13 7.25 -8.80
CA MET A 596 19.22 8.16 -9.15
C MET A 596 20.10 8.40 -7.92
N SER A 597 21.05 7.51 -7.68
CA SER A 597 21.99 7.61 -6.56
C SER A 597 23.15 8.58 -6.88
N LEU A 598 22.81 9.72 -7.47
CA LEU A 598 23.73 10.72 -8.00
C LEU A 598 23.19 12.12 -7.67
N GLY A 599 24.04 13.13 -7.76
CA GLY A 599 23.60 14.50 -7.62
C GLY A 599 24.73 15.53 -7.68
N GLY A 600 24.34 16.79 -7.81
CA GLY A 600 25.22 17.95 -7.85
C GLY A 600 24.53 19.18 -7.27
N LEU A 601 25.33 20.11 -6.75
CA LEU A 601 24.78 21.33 -6.14
C LEU A 601 24.13 22.23 -7.20
N GLY A 602 23.02 22.85 -6.81
CA GLY A 602 22.30 23.83 -7.62
C GLY A 602 21.16 23.22 -8.45
N PHE A 603 20.28 24.10 -8.94
CA PHE A 603 19.13 23.73 -9.76
C PHE A 603 19.54 23.54 -11.24
N ILE A 604 19.10 22.44 -11.85
CA ILE A 604 19.41 22.10 -13.24
C ILE A 604 18.10 21.98 -14.04
N GLN A 605 17.79 23.00 -14.86
CA GLN A 605 16.51 23.07 -15.59
C GLN A 605 16.28 21.88 -16.53
N VAL A 606 17.32 21.40 -17.23
CA VAL A 606 17.17 20.27 -18.17
C VAL A 606 16.81 18.97 -17.45
N GLU A 607 17.28 18.78 -16.23
CA GLU A 607 16.90 17.64 -15.38
C GLU A 607 15.47 17.81 -14.87
N GLN A 608 15.05 19.03 -14.47
CA GLN A 608 13.66 19.31 -14.09
C GLN A 608 12.68 18.98 -15.22
N ASP A 609 13.01 19.39 -16.45
CA ASP A 609 12.18 19.12 -17.63
C ASP A 609 12.07 17.60 -17.89
N ALA A 610 13.18 16.87 -17.76
CA ALA A 610 13.22 15.42 -17.93
C ALA A 610 12.45 14.68 -16.82
N VAL A 611 12.61 15.07 -15.56
CA VAL A 611 11.86 14.54 -14.41
C VAL A 611 10.37 14.78 -14.60
N THR A 612 9.98 16.00 -14.99
CA THR A 612 8.58 16.36 -15.25
C THR A 612 8.01 15.48 -16.36
N ALA A 613 8.75 15.26 -17.44
CA ALA A 613 8.34 14.39 -18.53
C ALA A 613 8.20 12.92 -18.08
N ALA A 614 9.15 12.40 -17.32
CA ALA A 614 9.13 11.03 -16.79
C ALA A 614 7.94 10.79 -15.85
N ARG A 615 7.66 11.72 -14.93
CA ARG A 615 6.48 11.63 -14.05
C ARG A 615 5.17 11.67 -14.83
N ASN A 616 5.07 12.55 -15.82
CA ASN A 616 3.89 12.61 -16.70
C ASN A 616 3.69 11.33 -17.51
N ALA A 617 4.77 10.57 -17.76
CA ALA A 617 4.72 9.25 -18.39
C ALA A 617 4.39 8.11 -17.40
N GLY A 618 4.25 8.40 -16.11
CA GLY A 618 3.89 7.42 -15.08
C GLY A 618 5.08 6.76 -14.38
N THR A 619 6.28 7.35 -14.44
CA THR A 619 7.47 6.83 -13.76
C THR A 619 7.76 7.60 -12.46
N LEU A 620 7.94 6.88 -11.35
CA LEU A 620 8.39 7.44 -10.08
C LEU A 620 9.88 7.74 -10.10
N VAL A 621 10.31 8.91 -9.61
CA VAL A 621 11.73 9.31 -9.58
C VAL A 621 12.19 9.46 -8.14
N ILE A 622 13.28 8.79 -7.78
CA ILE A 622 13.87 8.77 -6.43
C ILE A 622 15.34 9.12 -6.55
N ALA A 623 15.84 10.03 -5.72
CA ALA A 623 17.26 10.42 -5.75
C ALA A 623 17.87 10.68 -4.37
N ALA A 624 19.20 10.59 -4.32
CA ALA A 624 19.98 10.75 -3.10
C ALA A 624 20.16 12.23 -2.70
N ALA A 625 19.88 12.59 -1.45
CA ALA A 625 19.92 13.97 -0.95
C ALA A 625 21.32 14.63 -0.96
N GLY A 626 22.39 13.83 -0.99
CA GLY A 626 23.78 14.30 -0.98
C GLY A 626 24.55 13.93 0.29
N ASN A 627 25.88 14.08 0.25
CA ASN A 627 26.81 13.54 1.26
C ASN A 627 27.76 14.59 1.87
N ASP A 628 27.35 15.86 1.86
CA ASP A 628 28.19 16.99 2.27
C ASP A 628 27.84 17.56 3.65
N ASN A 629 26.89 16.93 4.36
CA ASN A 629 26.36 17.38 5.64
C ASN A 629 25.98 18.88 5.65
N ASN A 630 25.25 19.29 4.62
CA ASN A 630 24.79 20.66 4.45
C ASN A 630 23.30 20.71 4.11
N ASN A 631 22.78 21.93 3.96
CA ASN A 631 21.41 22.21 3.56
C ASN A 631 21.30 22.86 2.17
N ALA A 632 22.29 22.64 1.32
CA ALA A 632 22.27 23.17 -0.04
C ALA A 632 21.31 22.36 -0.92
N PHE A 633 20.69 23.05 -1.88
CA PHE A 633 19.87 22.41 -2.90
C PHE A 633 20.72 21.51 -3.80
N ASN A 634 20.28 20.27 -4.02
CA ASN A 634 20.98 19.27 -4.81
C ASN A 634 20.08 18.79 -5.96
N SER A 635 20.53 18.84 -7.21
CA SER A 635 19.81 18.22 -8.34
C SER A 635 20.39 16.83 -8.62
N PRO A 636 19.54 15.81 -8.87
CA PRO A 636 18.09 15.92 -9.07
C PRO A 636 17.25 15.83 -7.79
N ALA A 637 17.84 15.54 -6.62
CA ALA A 637 17.07 15.22 -5.41
C ALA A 637 16.10 16.30 -4.94
N GLY A 638 16.46 17.57 -5.05
CA GLY A 638 15.60 18.71 -4.71
C GLY A 638 14.68 19.18 -5.81
N LEU A 639 14.71 18.55 -7.00
CA LEU A 639 13.80 18.90 -8.10
C LEU A 639 12.37 18.51 -7.78
N ASP A 640 11.42 19.27 -8.31
CA ASP A 640 10.00 18.99 -8.10
C ASP A 640 9.63 17.62 -8.70
N GLY A 641 8.98 16.79 -7.88
CA GLY A 641 8.58 15.44 -8.26
C GLY A 641 9.65 14.37 -8.10
N VAL A 642 10.77 14.67 -7.44
CA VAL A 642 11.73 13.65 -7.01
C VAL A 642 11.53 13.36 -5.54
N ILE A 643 11.48 12.08 -5.15
CA ILE A 643 11.57 11.71 -3.74
C ILE A 643 13.04 11.83 -3.32
N SER A 644 13.35 12.83 -2.50
CA SER A 644 14.69 13.06 -1.97
C SER A 644 14.95 12.20 -0.73
N VAL A 645 16.00 11.37 -0.78
CA VAL A 645 16.29 10.37 0.26
C VAL A 645 17.53 10.74 1.07
N SER A 646 17.35 10.96 2.38
CA SER A 646 18.45 11.14 3.35
C SER A 646 18.91 9.80 3.95
N ALA A 647 20.11 9.79 4.55
CA ALA A 647 20.74 8.57 5.06
C ALA A 647 20.75 8.49 6.59
N VAL A 648 20.46 7.30 7.11
CA VAL A 648 20.61 6.95 8.53
C VAL A 648 21.64 5.85 8.79
N ASP A 649 22.19 5.83 10.00
CA ASP A 649 23.05 4.76 10.53
C ASP A 649 22.24 3.56 11.08
N THR A 650 22.96 2.58 11.66
CA THR A 650 22.40 1.35 12.24
C THR A 650 21.41 1.59 13.39
N GLN A 651 21.43 2.76 13.99
CA GLN A 651 20.55 3.14 15.10
C GLN A 651 19.37 4.00 14.63
N GLY A 652 19.28 4.29 13.32
CA GLY A 652 18.28 5.17 12.75
C GLY A 652 18.57 6.66 13.00
N ASN A 653 19.78 7.02 13.42
CA ASN A 653 20.19 8.42 13.50
C ASN A 653 20.68 8.90 12.13
N LYS A 654 20.48 10.18 11.82
CA LYS A 654 21.05 10.83 10.64
C LYS A 654 22.54 10.51 10.53
N ALA A 655 22.94 9.95 9.39
CA ALA A 655 24.35 9.69 9.10
C ALA A 655 25.15 11.00 9.09
N PRO A 656 26.40 11.00 9.57
CA PRO A 656 27.18 12.23 9.77
C PRO A 656 27.42 12.99 8.47
N TYR A 657 27.48 12.30 7.33
CA TYR A 657 27.65 12.90 6.00
C TYR A 657 26.33 13.31 5.33
N SER A 658 25.17 12.78 5.74
CA SER A 658 23.92 13.00 5.00
C SER A 658 23.60 14.49 4.89
N SER A 659 23.34 14.99 3.69
CA SER A 659 22.75 16.31 3.54
C SER A 659 21.32 16.33 4.09
N PHE A 660 20.86 17.51 4.50
CA PHE A 660 19.57 17.75 5.14
C PHE A 660 19.03 19.09 4.63
N HIS A 661 17.89 19.10 3.95
CA HIS A 661 17.37 20.31 3.32
C HIS A 661 15.83 20.29 3.26
N PRO A 662 15.19 21.45 3.01
CA PRO A 662 13.73 21.55 2.96
C PRO A 662 13.04 20.71 1.88
N THR A 663 13.80 20.09 0.98
CA THR A 663 13.27 19.17 -0.04
C THR A 663 13.56 17.69 0.28
N VAL A 664 14.10 17.34 1.46
CA VAL A 664 14.19 15.93 1.91
C VAL A 664 12.78 15.41 2.20
N ASP A 665 12.41 14.26 1.64
CA ASP A 665 11.07 13.67 1.80
C ASP A 665 11.06 12.46 2.71
N ILE A 666 12.11 11.64 2.69
CA ILE A 666 12.17 10.39 3.47
C ILE A 666 13.61 10.03 3.83
N ALA A 667 13.80 9.32 4.94
CA ALA A 667 15.07 8.74 5.34
C ALA A 667 15.11 7.23 5.11
N ALA A 668 16.28 6.72 4.73
CA ALA A 668 16.52 5.28 4.57
C ALA A 668 17.95 4.89 4.99
N PRO A 669 18.25 3.59 5.19
CA PRO A 669 19.56 3.13 5.65
C PRO A 669 20.66 3.50 4.65
N GLY A 670 21.61 4.33 5.07
CA GLY A 670 22.80 4.68 4.30
C GLY A 670 24.11 4.24 4.96
N GLY A 671 24.09 3.89 6.25
CA GLY A 671 25.22 3.32 6.97
C GLY A 671 26.37 4.29 7.27
N ASN A 672 27.42 3.78 7.88
CA ASN A 672 28.66 4.51 8.16
C ASN A 672 29.82 3.52 8.25
N VAL A 673 30.71 3.53 7.25
CA VAL A 673 31.80 2.54 7.17
C VAL A 673 32.92 2.77 8.19
N ASN A 674 32.89 3.90 8.91
CA ASN A 674 33.93 4.28 9.88
C ASN A 674 33.62 3.83 11.31
N VAL A 675 32.48 3.15 11.52
CA VAL A 675 32.03 2.69 12.84
C VAL A 675 31.61 1.22 12.79
N ASP A 676 31.65 0.59 13.95
CA ASP A 676 31.10 -0.73 14.24
C ASP A 676 30.29 -0.58 15.54
N LEU A 677 29.03 -0.16 15.40
CA LEU A 677 28.08 0.01 16.50
C LEU A 677 27.37 -1.31 16.81
N THR A 678 27.39 -2.28 15.88
CA THR A 678 26.77 -3.60 16.02
C THR A 678 27.64 -4.58 16.81
N GLY A 679 28.96 -4.35 16.86
CA GLY A 679 29.95 -5.12 17.60
C GLY A 679 30.31 -6.46 16.97
N ASP A 680 30.09 -6.61 15.66
CA ASP A 680 30.33 -7.85 14.91
C ASP A 680 31.72 -7.91 14.23
N ASN A 681 32.53 -6.85 14.38
CA ASN A 681 33.83 -6.61 13.75
C ASN A 681 33.78 -6.32 12.25
N TYR A 682 32.61 -5.97 11.71
CA TYR A 682 32.45 -5.43 10.37
C TYR A 682 32.11 -3.93 10.44
N ALA A 683 32.30 -3.25 9.32
CA ALA A 683 31.91 -1.85 9.20
C ALA A 683 30.39 -1.75 9.03
N ASP A 684 29.76 -0.77 9.68
CA ASP A 684 28.32 -0.53 9.65
C ASP A 684 27.85 0.17 8.35
N GLY A 685 28.44 -0.18 7.20
CA GLY A 685 27.99 0.25 5.88
C GLY A 685 26.84 -0.61 5.34
N VAL A 686 26.29 -0.24 4.19
CA VAL A 686 25.36 -1.06 3.41
C VAL A 686 26.18 -2.04 2.56
N LEU A 687 25.95 -3.34 2.75
CA LEU A 687 26.64 -4.40 2.01
C LEU A 687 25.88 -4.74 0.74
N SER A 688 26.56 -4.67 -0.41
CA SER A 688 26.00 -5.04 -1.71
C SER A 688 27.09 -5.43 -2.73
N CYS A 689 26.67 -5.80 -3.94
CA CYS A 689 27.50 -6.23 -5.06
C CYS A 689 28.55 -5.18 -5.42
N ARG A 690 29.82 -5.59 -5.49
CA ARG A 690 30.93 -4.78 -5.99
C ARG A 690 32.04 -5.69 -6.53
N PRO A 691 32.33 -5.67 -7.84
CA PRO A 691 33.36 -6.52 -8.42
C PRO A 691 34.76 -6.16 -7.90
N VAL A 692 35.71 -7.08 -8.08
CA VAL A 692 37.11 -6.82 -7.73
C VAL A 692 37.73 -5.91 -8.78
N ASP A 693 38.12 -4.71 -8.35
CA ASP A 693 38.73 -3.73 -9.22
C ASP A 693 40.15 -4.15 -9.62
N THR A 694 40.26 -4.73 -10.81
CA THR A 694 41.51 -5.13 -11.44
C THR A 694 41.48 -4.65 -12.88
N SER A 695 42.65 -4.51 -13.53
CA SER A 695 42.75 -4.05 -14.92
C SER A 695 42.02 -4.92 -15.96
N ASN A 696 41.45 -6.05 -15.54
CA ASN A 696 40.58 -6.91 -16.31
C ASN A 696 39.69 -7.68 -15.31
N PRO A 697 38.58 -7.08 -14.84
CA PRO A 697 37.73 -7.73 -13.85
C PRO A 697 37.16 -8.99 -14.49
N THR A 698 37.63 -10.13 -14.00
CA THR A 698 37.09 -11.47 -14.34
C THR A 698 36.37 -12.07 -13.13
N ASP A 699 36.43 -11.37 -12.00
CA ASP A 699 35.79 -11.70 -10.74
C ASP A 699 34.78 -10.60 -10.42
N PHE A 700 33.55 -10.80 -10.89
CA PHE A 700 32.43 -9.89 -10.68
C PHE A 700 31.65 -10.21 -9.40
N ASP A 701 31.94 -11.34 -8.77
CA ASP A 701 31.15 -11.91 -7.67
C ASP A 701 31.78 -11.57 -6.31
N SER A 702 31.92 -10.27 -6.06
CA SER A 702 32.47 -9.70 -4.84
C SER A 702 31.49 -8.70 -4.21
N TYR A 703 31.67 -8.39 -2.94
CA TYR A 703 30.77 -7.57 -2.13
C TYR A 703 31.55 -6.55 -1.29
N SER A 704 30.97 -5.37 -1.05
CA SER A 704 31.60 -4.34 -0.23
C SER A 704 30.60 -3.52 0.56
N PHE A 705 31.03 -3.05 1.73
CA PHE A 705 30.29 -2.08 2.53
C PHE A 705 30.54 -0.68 1.99
N TYR A 706 29.48 0.03 1.59
CA TYR A 706 29.51 1.46 1.26
C TYR A 706 28.62 2.24 2.21
N ASP A 707 28.91 3.53 2.35
CA ASP A 707 28.04 4.49 3.01
C ASP A 707 27.69 5.67 2.10
N GLY A 708 26.48 6.18 2.23
CA GLY A 708 25.99 7.29 1.44
C GLY A 708 24.47 7.38 1.38
N THR A 709 23.96 8.56 1.07
CA THR A 709 22.57 8.74 0.59
C THR A 709 22.31 7.95 -0.70
N SER A 710 23.37 7.69 -1.47
CA SER A 710 23.38 6.77 -2.60
C SER A 710 23.03 5.32 -2.26
N MET A 711 23.26 4.88 -1.02
CA MET A 711 22.86 3.57 -0.53
C MET A 711 21.48 3.60 0.15
N ALA A 712 21.02 4.78 0.58
CA ALA A 712 19.68 4.99 1.13
C ALA A 712 18.60 4.99 0.03
N ALA A 713 18.81 5.72 -1.06
CA ALA A 713 17.88 5.79 -2.20
C ALA A 713 17.40 4.43 -2.75
N PRO A 714 18.28 3.43 -2.99
CA PRO A 714 17.86 2.13 -3.54
C PRO A 714 16.97 1.32 -2.58
N HIS A 715 17.00 1.59 -1.27
CA HIS A 715 16.04 0.99 -0.34
C HIS A 715 14.62 1.49 -0.63
N VAL A 716 14.46 2.80 -0.84
CA VAL A 716 13.16 3.41 -1.17
C VAL A 716 12.68 2.91 -2.53
N ALA A 717 13.56 2.84 -3.53
CA ALA A 717 13.22 2.32 -4.85
C ALA A 717 12.79 0.84 -4.82
N GLY A 718 13.49 0.02 -4.03
CA GLY A 718 13.12 -1.38 -3.83
C GLY A 718 11.76 -1.53 -3.13
N VAL A 719 11.49 -0.75 -2.07
CA VAL A 719 10.19 -0.79 -1.39
C VAL A 719 9.07 -0.33 -2.31
N ALA A 720 9.26 0.73 -3.10
CA ALA A 720 8.30 1.15 -4.11
C ALA A 720 7.98 0.03 -5.12
N ALA A 721 8.97 -0.78 -5.49
CA ALA A 721 8.76 -1.93 -6.36
C ALA A 721 7.98 -3.08 -5.67
N LEU A 722 8.13 -3.27 -4.35
CA LEU A 722 7.28 -4.19 -3.58
C LEU A 722 5.82 -3.72 -3.54
N LEU A 723 5.57 -2.41 -3.43
CA LEU A 723 4.21 -1.85 -3.50
C LEU A 723 3.56 -2.17 -4.85
N LEU A 724 4.26 -1.92 -5.96
CA LEU A 724 3.78 -2.26 -7.31
C LEU A 724 3.62 -3.77 -7.55
N ALA A 725 4.35 -4.61 -6.81
CA ALA A 725 4.19 -6.05 -6.88
C ALA A 725 2.87 -6.52 -6.25
N VAL A 726 2.39 -5.81 -5.23
CA VAL A 726 1.11 -6.08 -4.56
C VAL A 726 -0.05 -5.45 -5.31
N ASP A 727 0.08 -4.17 -5.66
CA ASP A 727 -0.91 -3.43 -6.43
C ASP A 727 -0.23 -2.76 -7.64
N PRO A 728 -0.27 -3.40 -8.82
CA PRO A 728 0.32 -2.84 -10.03
C PRO A 728 -0.50 -1.68 -10.63
N THR A 729 -1.63 -1.30 -10.02
CA THR A 729 -2.49 -0.20 -10.48
C THR A 729 -2.16 1.13 -9.80
N LEU A 730 -1.28 1.13 -8.79
CA LEU A 730 -0.87 2.34 -8.09
C LEU A 730 -0.25 3.36 -9.05
N THR A 731 -0.77 4.58 -8.99
CA THR A 731 -0.18 5.73 -9.67
C THR A 731 1.09 6.21 -8.96
N VAL A 732 1.93 6.97 -9.66
CA VAL A 732 3.16 7.58 -9.08
C VAL A 732 2.85 8.34 -7.79
N LEU A 733 1.77 9.13 -7.78
CA LEU A 733 1.36 9.91 -6.62
C LEU A 733 0.89 9.02 -5.47
N GLN A 734 0.22 7.90 -5.75
CA GLN A 734 -0.15 6.94 -4.70
C GLN A 734 1.08 6.23 -4.13
N LEU A 735 2.03 5.81 -4.96
CA LEU A 735 3.28 5.21 -4.49
C LEU A 735 4.04 6.16 -3.56
N GLU A 736 4.25 7.40 -4.02
CA GLU A 736 4.93 8.44 -3.26
C GLU A 736 4.28 8.65 -1.90
N ASN A 737 2.97 8.89 -1.85
CA ASN A 737 2.31 9.14 -0.57
C ASN A 737 2.26 7.90 0.34
N ILE A 738 2.12 6.68 -0.18
CA ILE A 738 2.17 5.47 0.67
C ILE A 738 3.55 5.38 1.35
N LEU A 739 4.63 5.57 0.60
CA LEU A 739 6.00 5.57 1.14
C LEU A 739 6.16 6.63 2.24
N LEU A 740 5.66 7.84 1.99
CA LEU A 740 5.79 8.99 2.89
C LEU A 740 4.86 8.95 4.11
N THR A 741 3.70 8.32 4.02
CA THR A 741 2.70 8.32 5.12
C THR A 741 2.86 7.14 6.06
N THR A 742 3.51 6.08 5.59
CA THR A 742 3.77 4.86 6.37
C THR A 742 5.17 4.83 6.98
N SER A 743 5.99 5.86 6.72
CA SER A 743 7.28 6.05 7.36
C SER A 743 7.14 6.14 8.88
N THR A 744 8.16 5.65 9.58
CA THR A 744 8.26 5.79 11.03
C THR A 744 8.88 7.13 11.34
N ASP A 745 8.08 8.04 11.90
CA ASP A 745 8.51 9.38 12.32
C ASP A 745 9.77 9.32 13.20
N ARG A 746 10.74 10.17 12.88
CA ARG A 746 12.04 10.31 13.54
C ARG A 746 12.39 11.78 13.63
N GLY A 747 13.03 12.17 14.73
CA GLY A 747 13.44 13.55 14.94
C GLY A 747 12.34 14.38 15.60
N ALA A 748 12.04 15.54 15.01
CA ALA A 748 10.95 16.37 15.49
C ALA A 748 9.61 15.73 15.07
N PRO A 749 8.53 15.79 15.88
CA PRO A 749 7.25 15.21 15.47
C PRO A 749 6.74 15.76 14.13
N GLY A 750 6.45 14.88 13.19
CA GLY A 750 6.05 15.23 11.82
C GLY A 750 7.25 15.51 10.90
N ARG A 751 7.00 16.10 9.73
CA ARG A 751 8.06 16.32 8.74
C ARG A 751 9.17 17.24 9.28
N ASP A 752 10.42 16.84 9.13
CA ASP A 752 11.60 17.69 9.35
C ASP A 752 12.63 17.62 8.21
N ASP A 753 13.57 18.57 8.17
CA ASP A 753 14.54 18.69 7.06
C ASP A 753 15.65 17.60 7.11
N ILE A 754 15.69 16.78 8.16
CA ILE A 754 16.68 15.73 8.35
C ILE A 754 16.13 14.39 7.88
N TYR A 755 14.96 14.00 8.39
CA TYR A 755 14.35 12.71 8.15
C TYR A 755 13.20 12.76 7.14
N GLY A 756 12.81 13.95 6.68
CA GLY A 756 11.60 14.13 5.89
C GLY A 756 10.39 13.71 6.72
N GLU A 757 9.52 12.88 6.17
CA GLU A 757 8.38 12.26 6.87
C GLU A 757 8.79 11.09 7.80
N GLY A 758 10.08 10.75 7.84
CA GLY A 758 10.63 9.74 8.74
C GLY A 758 11.41 8.64 8.04
N LEU A 759 11.76 7.61 8.81
CA LEU A 759 12.46 6.43 8.33
C LEU A 759 11.50 5.50 7.58
N ILE A 760 11.84 5.10 6.35
CA ILE A 760 11.03 4.18 5.56
C ILE A 760 10.71 2.88 6.33
N ASN A 761 9.44 2.45 6.24
CA ASN A 761 8.96 1.22 6.85
C ASN A 761 8.31 0.33 5.78
N ALA A 762 9.07 -0.64 5.28
CA ALA A 762 8.67 -1.50 4.19
C ALA A 762 7.41 -2.30 4.51
N PHE A 763 7.31 -2.88 5.71
CA PHE A 763 6.13 -3.65 6.12
C PHE A 763 4.87 -2.78 6.16
N ALA A 764 4.94 -1.60 6.78
CA ALA A 764 3.80 -0.69 6.85
C ALA A 764 3.37 -0.23 5.45
N ALA A 765 4.31 0.10 4.58
CA ALA A 765 4.04 0.52 3.20
C ALA A 765 3.38 -0.59 2.37
N VAL A 766 3.95 -1.81 2.40
CA VAL A 766 3.42 -2.97 1.68
C VAL A 766 2.06 -3.40 2.24
N GLN A 767 1.90 -3.40 3.57
CA GLN A 767 0.62 -3.70 4.20
C GLN A 767 -0.45 -2.69 3.81
N PHE A 768 -0.10 -1.40 3.73
CA PHE A 768 -1.02 -0.36 3.28
C PHE A 768 -1.49 -0.61 1.84
N ALA A 769 -0.54 -0.87 0.93
CA ALA A 769 -0.84 -1.19 -0.47
C ALA A 769 -1.66 -2.49 -0.62
N ASN A 770 -1.48 -3.48 0.28
CA ASN A 770 -2.24 -4.72 0.30
C ASN A 770 -3.66 -4.58 0.88
N GLY A 771 -4.22 -3.37 0.93
CA GLY A 771 -5.55 -3.09 1.48
C GLY A 771 -5.61 -2.95 3.01
N GLY A 772 -4.46 -2.93 3.69
CA GLY A 772 -4.36 -2.65 5.13
C GLY A 772 -4.47 -1.16 5.51
N GLY A 773 -4.44 -0.26 4.52
CA GLY A 773 -4.70 1.18 4.67
C GLY A 773 -6.19 1.48 4.84
N GLY A 774 -6.85 0.88 5.83
CA GLY A 774 -8.31 0.89 5.97
C GLY A 774 -8.94 2.28 5.92
N VAL A 775 -10.14 2.37 5.32
CA VAL A 775 -11.28 3.35 5.39
C VAL A 775 -11.06 4.86 5.61
N THR A 776 -9.87 5.31 5.98
CA THR A 776 -9.54 6.66 6.40
C THR A 776 -8.85 7.38 5.26
N PRO A 777 -9.28 8.59 4.89
CA PRO A 777 -8.58 9.36 3.87
C PRO A 777 -7.17 9.67 4.37
N VAL A 778 -6.22 9.83 3.45
CA VAL A 778 -4.84 10.18 3.75
C VAL A 778 -4.43 11.32 2.82
N LEU A 779 -3.97 12.42 3.42
CA LEU A 779 -3.57 13.62 2.70
C LEU A 779 -2.25 13.42 1.97
N GLY A 780 -2.30 13.52 0.64
CA GLY A 780 -1.13 13.63 -0.24
C GLY A 780 -1.05 14.99 -0.92
N LEU A 781 0.17 15.43 -1.24
CA LEU A 781 0.46 16.69 -1.94
C LEU A 781 1.40 16.41 -3.10
N SER A 782 1.26 17.12 -4.22
CA SER A 782 2.18 16.98 -5.36
C SER A 782 3.57 17.59 -5.13
N SER A 783 3.68 18.46 -4.12
CA SER A 783 4.90 19.19 -3.76
C SER A 783 4.83 19.58 -2.28
N THR A 784 5.94 19.40 -1.57
CA THR A 784 6.13 19.78 -0.15
C THR A 784 6.96 21.07 -0.01
N SER A 785 7.43 21.64 -1.12
CA SER A 785 8.12 22.93 -1.17
C SER A 785 7.86 23.68 -2.48
N VAL A 786 8.00 25.02 -2.47
CA VAL A 786 7.70 25.93 -3.59
C VAL A 786 8.65 27.14 -3.59
N LEU A 787 9.08 27.57 -4.79
CA LEU A 787 9.83 28.82 -5.01
C LEU A 787 9.05 29.83 -5.86
N LEU A 788 8.97 31.09 -5.40
CA LEU A 788 8.34 32.23 -6.08
C LEU A 788 9.35 33.36 -6.32
N ASN A 789 9.13 34.19 -7.35
CA ASN A 789 9.99 35.33 -7.69
C ASN A 789 9.23 36.47 -8.39
N ASN A 790 9.94 37.52 -8.83
CA ASN A 790 9.36 38.67 -9.55
C ASN A 790 8.47 38.32 -10.75
N ASN A 791 8.77 37.22 -11.46
CA ASN A 791 8.06 36.80 -12.67
C ASN A 791 7.03 35.70 -12.41
N ASN A 792 7.22 34.91 -11.34
CA ASN A 792 6.35 33.82 -10.92
C ASN A 792 5.92 34.04 -9.46
N THR A 793 4.85 34.81 -9.26
CA THR A 793 4.32 35.15 -7.92
C THR A 793 3.20 34.20 -7.46
N ALA A 794 2.91 33.14 -8.21
CA ALA A 794 1.88 32.15 -7.86
C ALA A 794 2.22 30.74 -8.39
N ILE A 795 1.81 29.70 -7.66
CA ILE A 795 1.91 28.29 -8.08
C ILE A 795 0.69 27.49 -7.60
N SER A 796 0.39 26.35 -8.24
CA SER A 796 -0.65 25.42 -7.75
C SER A 796 -0.03 24.08 -7.35
N VAL A 797 -0.37 23.60 -6.15
CA VAL A 797 -0.01 22.28 -5.61
C VAL A 797 -1.25 21.40 -5.64
N ALA A 798 -1.18 20.23 -6.28
CA ALA A 798 -2.30 19.30 -6.32
C ALA A 798 -2.41 18.56 -4.98
N VAL A 799 -3.64 18.29 -4.55
CA VAL A 799 -3.93 17.49 -3.35
C VAL A 799 -4.47 16.14 -3.80
N SER A 800 -4.04 15.07 -3.16
CA SER A 800 -4.54 13.72 -3.44
C SER A 800 -4.98 12.96 -2.20
N ASN A 801 -6.01 12.12 -2.33
CA ASN A 801 -6.34 11.12 -1.32
C ASN A 801 -5.68 9.79 -1.66
N VAL A 802 -4.85 9.29 -0.75
CA VAL A 802 -4.20 7.97 -0.92
C VAL A 802 -4.73 6.90 0.02
N GLY A 803 -5.69 7.25 0.87
CA GLY A 803 -6.50 6.31 1.63
C GLY A 803 -7.88 6.10 0.99
N ALA A 804 -8.78 5.46 1.72
CA ALA A 804 -10.18 5.29 1.29
C ALA A 804 -11.07 6.46 1.78
N SER A 805 -12.30 6.61 1.24
CA SER A 805 -13.27 7.70 1.54
C SER A 805 -12.93 9.08 0.91
N LEU A 806 -13.69 10.14 1.21
CA LEU A 806 -13.45 11.50 0.66
C LEU A 806 -12.45 12.27 1.52
N LEU A 807 -11.39 12.81 0.90
CA LEU A 807 -10.46 13.74 1.54
C LEU A 807 -11.03 15.16 1.50
N GLU A 808 -11.18 15.77 2.67
CA GLU A 808 -11.66 17.14 2.86
C GLU A 808 -10.58 17.99 3.53
N LEU A 809 -10.18 19.08 2.87
CA LEU A 809 -9.34 20.11 3.48
C LEU A 809 -10.17 20.91 4.50
N THR A 810 -9.69 20.96 5.73
CA THR A 810 -10.36 21.64 6.84
C THR A 810 -9.75 23.02 7.12
N ALA A 811 -8.45 23.21 6.86
CA ALA A 811 -7.78 24.50 7.01
C ALA A 811 -6.51 24.63 6.15
N LEU A 812 -6.15 25.87 5.85
CA LEU A 812 -4.83 26.27 5.35
C LEU A 812 -4.25 27.31 6.31
N ASN A 813 -3.24 26.93 7.09
CA ASN A 813 -2.60 27.80 8.07
C ASN A 813 -1.29 28.35 7.47
N ILE A 814 -1.16 29.67 7.43
CA ILE A 814 0.00 30.33 6.83
C ILE A 814 0.92 30.87 7.93
N SER A 815 2.22 30.60 7.78
CA SER A 815 3.26 31.17 8.64
C SER A 815 4.35 31.82 7.79
N THR A 816 4.88 32.96 8.23
CA THR A 816 6.00 33.65 7.58
C THR A 816 7.14 33.80 8.58
N GLN A 817 8.31 33.28 8.26
CA GLN A 817 9.49 33.30 9.13
C GLN A 817 10.20 34.67 9.05
N THR A 818 10.20 35.32 7.89
CA THR A 818 10.72 36.69 7.70
C THR A 818 9.72 37.79 8.09
N GLY A 819 8.51 37.41 8.52
CA GLY A 819 7.43 38.32 8.90
C GLY A 819 6.72 39.00 7.71
N GLY A 820 5.54 39.58 7.97
CA GLY A 820 4.72 40.26 6.97
C GLY A 820 3.53 39.44 6.46
N SER A 821 2.67 40.05 5.64
CA SER A 821 1.48 39.42 5.05
C SER A 821 1.63 39.17 3.54
N TRP A 822 2.85 38.81 3.13
CA TRP A 822 3.19 38.63 1.73
C TRP A 822 2.77 37.27 1.17
N LEU A 823 2.58 36.26 2.01
CA LEU A 823 2.19 34.90 1.60
C LEU A 823 0.69 34.67 1.81
N SER A 824 0.03 34.08 0.81
CA SER A 824 -1.35 33.64 0.89
C SER A 824 -1.54 32.29 0.19
N ALA A 825 -2.52 31.50 0.63
CA ALA A 825 -2.87 30.23 0.03
C ALA A 825 -4.38 30.03 0.05
N ASN A 826 -4.94 29.54 -1.05
CA ASN A 826 -6.37 29.25 -1.18
C ASN A 826 -6.57 27.85 -1.73
N SER A 827 -7.56 27.12 -1.22
CA SER A 827 -8.00 25.89 -1.87
C SER A 827 -8.86 26.22 -3.09
N VAL A 828 -8.52 25.65 -4.23
CA VAL A 828 -9.25 25.76 -5.48
C VAL A 828 -9.93 24.42 -5.75
N PRO A 829 -11.27 24.35 -5.73
CA PRO A 829 -11.98 23.13 -6.08
C PRO A 829 -11.68 22.72 -7.53
N ILE A 830 -11.26 21.47 -7.74
CA ILE A 830 -11.01 20.96 -9.10
C ILE A 830 -12.36 20.74 -9.79
N GLN A 831 -12.56 21.35 -10.95
CA GLN A 831 -13.76 21.13 -11.77
C GLN A 831 -13.63 19.79 -12.49
N ASN A 832 -14.53 18.84 -12.21
CA ASN A 832 -14.53 17.44 -12.70
C ASN A 832 -13.32 16.61 -12.25
N PRO A 833 -13.22 16.26 -10.95
CA PRO A 833 -12.16 15.38 -10.46
C PRO A 833 -12.33 13.97 -11.04
N THR A 834 -11.25 13.42 -11.60
CA THR A 834 -11.18 12.04 -12.12
C THR A 834 -10.63 11.04 -11.10
N SER A 835 -10.26 11.52 -9.90
CA SER A 835 -9.79 10.79 -8.72
C SER A 835 -10.58 11.26 -7.48
N SER A 836 -10.35 10.64 -6.31
CA SER A 836 -10.89 11.02 -5.00
C SER A 836 -10.44 12.40 -4.48
N ASP A 837 -9.92 13.25 -5.35
CA ASP A 837 -9.18 14.47 -5.05
C ASP A 837 -10.09 15.68 -5.28
N SER A 838 -10.39 16.43 -4.22
CA SER A 838 -11.44 17.45 -4.23
C SER A 838 -10.95 18.89 -4.48
N SER A 839 -9.63 19.13 -4.46
CA SER A 839 -9.05 20.48 -4.49
C SER A 839 -7.58 20.52 -4.92
N SER A 840 -7.13 21.62 -5.51
CA SER A 840 -5.71 22.03 -5.50
C SER A 840 -5.51 23.19 -4.52
N ILE A 841 -4.28 23.50 -4.18
CA ILE A 841 -3.92 24.66 -3.34
C ILE A 841 -3.19 25.65 -4.24
N GLU A 842 -3.71 26.86 -4.35
CA GLU A 842 -3.05 27.96 -5.05
C GLU A 842 -2.32 28.82 -4.03
N ILE A 843 -0.98 28.85 -4.13
CA ILE A 843 -0.10 29.64 -3.27
C ILE A 843 0.29 30.90 -4.04
N GLN A 844 0.12 32.07 -3.41
CA GLN A 844 0.40 33.38 -4.02
C GLN A 844 1.23 34.27 -3.09
N ALA A 845 2.19 34.98 -3.68
CA ALA A 845 2.98 36.03 -3.04
C ALA A 845 2.52 37.43 -3.46
N ASN A 846 2.10 38.26 -2.51
CA ASN A 846 1.91 39.69 -2.72
C ASN A 846 3.25 40.42 -2.55
N ILE A 847 3.86 40.73 -3.69
CA ILE A 847 5.18 41.37 -3.75
C ILE A 847 5.11 42.90 -3.62
N THR A 848 3.90 43.47 -3.52
CA THR A 848 3.70 44.94 -3.50
C THR A 848 4.19 45.55 -2.20
N GLY A 849 5.21 46.40 -2.28
CA GLY A 849 5.77 47.10 -1.12
C GLY A 849 6.70 46.27 -0.25
N LEU A 850 7.03 45.05 -0.69
CA LEU A 850 8.17 44.32 -0.16
C LEU A 850 9.48 44.93 -0.68
N LEU A 851 10.50 44.90 0.16
CA LEU A 851 11.86 45.32 -0.22
C LEU A 851 12.54 44.16 -0.95
N ASP A 852 13.65 44.47 -1.61
CA ASP A 852 14.48 43.44 -2.22
C ASP A 852 15.08 42.54 -1.15
N GLY A 853 15.07 41.23 -1.40
CA GLY A 853 15.51 40.24 -0.42
C GLY A 853 14.80 38.88 -0.56
N VAL A 854 15.24 37.93 0.27
CA VAL A 854 14.67 36.59 0.37
C VAL A 854 13.69 36.53 1.53
N TYR A 855 12.49 36.03 1.26
CA TYR A 855 11.42 35.83 2.22
C TYR A 855 11.10 34.34 2.33
N SER A 856 10.87 33.83 3.54
CA SER A 856 10.53 32.43 3.78
C SER A 856 9.26 32.29 4.61
N GLY A 857 8.43 31.31 4.26
CA GLY A 857 7.16 31.01 4.90
C GLY A 857 6.77 29.56 4.67
N ALA A 858 5.61 29.17 5.20
CA ALA A 858 5.06 27.84 5.04
C ALA A 858 3.53 27.88 5.03
N VAL A 859 2.94 26.95 4.30
CA VAL A 859 1.49 26.69 4.24
C VAL A 859 1.24 25.31 4.82
N GLU A 860 0.67 25.24 6.02
CA GLU A 860 0.22 24.00 6.63
C GLU A 860 -1.20 23.68 6.16
N VAL A 861 -1.33 22.53 5.52
CA VAL A 861 -2.55 21.97 4.94
C VAL A 861 -3.13 20.98 5.93
N VAL A 862 -4.33 21.28 6.44
CA VAL A 862 -5.02 20.43 7.42
C VAL A 862 -6.21 19.77 6.72
N SER A 863 -6.40 18.47 6.94
CA SER A 863 -7.49 17.70 6.36
C SER A 863 -8.03 16.63 7.32
N ASN A 864 -9.12 15.97 6.92
CA ASN A 864 -9.61 14.76 7.60
C ASN A 864 -8.72 13.51 7.38
N GLY A 865 -7.68 13.62 6.53
CA GLY A 865 -6.68 12.58 6.29
C GLY A 865 -5.27 12.93 6.78
N GLY A 866 -5.15 13.88 7.70
CA GLY A 866 -3.88 14.31 8.29
C GLY A 866 -3.50 15.74 7.92
N THR A 867 -2.31 16.14 8.40
CA THR A 867 -1.73 17.47 8.19
C THR A 867 -0.41 17.34 7.43
N ARG A 868 -0.17 18.26 6.48
CA ARG A 868 1.07 18.34 5.69
C ARG A 868 1.49 19.79 5.54
N THR A 869 2.79 20.06 5.42
CA THR A 869 3.31 21.43 5.31
C THR A 869 4.04 21.63 4.00
N ILE A 870 3.73 22.73 3.30
CA ILE A 870 4.41 23.18 2.10
C ILE A 870 5.34 24.34 2.48
N ALA A 871 6.65 24.18 2.32
CA ALA A 871 7.61 25.26 2.50
C ALA A 871 7.55 26.25 1.30
N VAL A 872 7.63 27.56 1.55
CA VAL A 872 7.56 28.60 0.50
C VAL A 872 8.69 29.60 0.62
N SER A 873 9.44 29.77 -0.45
CA SER A 873 10.49 30.79 -0.58
C SER A 873 10.13 31.82 -1.65
N LEU A 874 10.39 33.11 -1.39
CA LEU A 874 10.17 34.22 -2.32
C LEU A 874 11.44 35.07 -2.43
N ALA A 875 11.93 35.27 -3.66
CA ALA A 875 13.07 36.14 -3.94
C ALA A 875 12.62 37.38 -4.73
N LEU A 876 12.90 38.58 -4.22
CA LEU A 876 12.54 39.86 -4.85
C LEU A 876 13.75 40.73 -5.16
N SER A 877 13.73 41.34 -6.34
CA SER A 877 14.68 42.37 -6.79
C SER A 877 13.98 43.48 -7.55
N SER A 878 14.29 44.75 -7.29
CA SER A 878 13.62 45.91 -7.87
C SER A 878 14.44 46.48 -9.04
N ALA A 879 13.75 46.75 -10.15
CA ALA A 879 14.30 47.55 -11.22
C ALA A 879 14.20 49.06 -10.87
N GLY A 880 15.21 49.59 -10.18
CA GLY A 880 15.73 50.95 -10.38
C GLY A 880 15.46 52.08 -9.35
N GLY A 881 16.56 52.70 -8.88
CA GLY A 881 16.70 54.15 -8.55
C GLY A 881 17.02 54.49 -7.08
N GLY A 882 18.08 55.20 -6.68
CA GLY A 882 19.24 55.82 -7.34
C GLY A 882 19.99 56.72 -6.34
N GLY A 883 21.31 56.90 -6.49
CA GLY A 883 22.03 58.00 -5.81
C GLY A 883 23.49 57.77 -5.40
N GLU A 884 24.37 57.36 -6.31
CA GLU A 884 25.75 57.85 -6.56
C GLU A 884 26.22 57.13 -7.85
N THR A 885 26.73 57.86 -8.86
CA THR A 885 27.26 57.23 -10.10
C THR A 885 28.66 56.73 -9.82
N HIS A 886 28.79 55.43 -9.58
CA HIS A 886 30.07 54.74 -9.49
C HIS A 886 30.47 54.13 -10.84
N GLU A 887 31.76 54.11 -11.12
CA GLU A 887 32.33 53.37 -12.25
C GLU A 887 32.29 51.88 -11.90
N VAL A 888 31.42 51.13 -12.58
CA VAL A 888 31.23 49.70 -12.32
C VAL A 888 32.01 48.90 -13.33
N PHE A 889 32.96 48.13 -12.84
CA PHE A 889 33.71 47.16 -13.63
C PHE A 889 32.90 45.89 -13.74
N VAL A 890 32.73 45.38 -14.96
CA VAL A 890 32.10 44.09 -15.24
C VAL A 890 33.19 43.15 -15.73
N LEU A 891 33.33 41.99 -15.10
CA LEU A 891 34.38 41.00 -15.33
C LEU A 891 33.76 39.68 -15.78
N ALA A 892 34.29 39.11 -16.85
CA ALA A 892 34.06 37.71 -17.21
C ALA A 892 35.22 36.87 -16.64
N ILE A 893 34.93 36.02 -15.67
CA ILE A 893 35.89 35.18 -14.96
C ILE A 893 35.74 33.75 -15.45
N SER A 894 36.81 33.16 -15.96
CA SER A 894 36.77 31.76 -16.39
C SER A 894 36.50 30.85 -15.20
N THR A 895 35.55 29.92 -15.32
CA THR A 895 35.30 28.91 -14.27
C THR A 895 36.47 27.95 -14.10
N ASP A 896 37.29 27.79 -15.14
CA ASP A 896 38.37 26.80 -15.16
C ASP A 896 39.63 27.32 -14.47
N THR A 897 39.92 28.61 -14.64
CA THR A 897 41.14 29.25 -14.11
C THR A 897 40.87 30.20 -12.96
N LEU A 898 39.61 30.58 -12.72
CA LEU A 898 39.18 31.57 -11.74
C LEU A 898 39.87 32.94 -11.89
N THR A 899 40.33 33.24 -13.10
CA THR A 899 40.96 34.53 -13.45
C THR A 899 40.05 35.32 -14.38
N THR A 900 40.08 36.64 -14.25
CA THR A 900 39.42 37.56 -15.19
C THR A 900 39.99 37.40 -16.59
N ILE A 901 39.15 37.08 -17.57
CA ILE A 901 39.53 36.87 -18.98
C ILE A 901 39.06 38.03 -19.87
N ALA A 902 37.97 38.71 -19.50
CA ALA A 902 37.53 39.94 -20.13
C ALA A 902 36.96 40.91 -19.11
N GLN A 903 37.04 42.20 -19.42
CA GLN A 903 36.58 43.29 -18.58
C GLN A 903 35.92 44.37 -19.45
N ASP A 904 34.81 44.91 -18.96
CA ASP A 904 34.11 46.07 -19.51
C ASP A 904 33.82 47.06 -18.37
N VAL A 905 33.56 48.32 -18.71
CA VAL A 905 33.33 49.38 -17.72
C VAL A 905 32.06 50.13 -18.06
N VAL A 906 31.10 50.11 -17.13
CA VAL A 906 29.77 50.69 -17.33
C VAL A 906 29.54 51.81 -16.32
N GLN A 907 28.92 52.89 -16.79
CA GLN A 907 28.61 54.09 -16.02
C GLN A 907 27.08 54.19 -15.85
N SER A 908 26.47 53.37 -14.99
CA SER A 908 25.03 53.48 -14.72
C SER A 908 24.60 52.66 -13.49
N PRO A 909 23.70 53.17 -12.64
CA PRO A 909 23.31 52.48 -11.41
C PRO A 909 22.24 51.38 -11.58
N ASN A 910 21.62 51.17 -12.75
CA ASN A 910 20.37 50.38 -12.81
C ASN A 910 20.16 49.43 -14.00
N VAL A 911 21.07 49.37 -14.98
CA VAL A 911 21.06 48.36 -16.06
C VAL A 911 22.50 48.17 -16.54
N LEU A 912 23.03 46.96 -16.47
CA LEU A 912 24.38 46.65 -16.93
C LEU A 912 24.31 46.33 -18.43
N GLY A 913 24.36 47.38 -19.26
CA GLY A 913 24.49 47.25 -20.71
C GLY A 913 25.95 46.99 -21.10
N TYR A 914 26.46 45.78 -20.87
CA TYR A 914 27.78 45.34 -21.31
C TYR A 914 27.69 44.27 -22.38
N ALA A 915 28.76 44.11 -23.16
CA ALA A 915 28.86 43.05 -24.14
C ALA A 915 30.29 42.53 -24.24
N PHE A 916 30.50 41.27 -23.83
CA PHE A 916 31.77 40.59 -24.10
C PHE A 916 31.66 39.88 -25.44
N SER A 917 32.51 40.28 -26.40
CA SER A 917 32.59 39.67 -27.72
C SER A 917 33.96 39.02 -27.93
N GLY A 918 33.99 37.90 -28.66
CA GLY A 918 35.23 37.19 -28.96
C GLY A 918 35.80 36.36 -27.80
N LEU A 919 34.99 36.04 -26.78
CA LEU A 919 35.37 35.08 -25.76
C LEU A 919 35.57 33.69 -26.38
N ALA A 920 36.58 32.96 -25.89
CA ALA A 920 36.77 31.58 -26.27
C ALA A 920 35.57 30.73 -25.80
N PRO A 921 35.27 29.60 -26.46
CA PRO A 921 34.23 28.69 -25.96
C PRO A 921 34.58 28.21 -24.56
N GLY A 922 33.67 28.37 -23.61
CA GLY A 922 33.93 28.08 -22.19
C GLY A 922 32.85 28.62 -21.27
N SER A 923 32.94 28.31 -19.98
CA SER A 923 32.03 28.80 -18.96
C SER A 923 32.65 29.96 -18.18
N TYR A 924 31.86 31.01 -17.97
CA TYR A 924 32.33 32.24 -17.35
C TYR A 924 31.36 32.71 -16.26
N PHE A 925 31.87 33.00 -15.07
CA PHE A 925 31.14 33.84 -14.13
C PHE A 925 31.16 35.28 -14.62
N VAL A 926 30.05 36.00 -14.45
CA VAL A 926 30.04 37.44 -14.64
C VAL A 926 29.92 38.11 -13.29
N VAL A 927 30.95 38.86 -12.93
CA VAL A 927 31.06 39.61 -11.68
C VAL A 927 31.06 41.09 -12.00
N ALA A 928 30.36 41.90 -11.23
CA ALA A 928 30.42 43.35 -11.39
C ALA A 928 30.52 44.05 -10.03
N GLY A 929 31.26 45.14 -9.98
CA GLY A 929 31.53 45.86 -8.74
C GLY A 929 32.35 47.12 -8.96
N THR A 930 32.54 47.90 -7.90
CA THR A 930 33.36 49.12 -7.93
C THR A 930 34.78 48.85 -7.46
N ASP A 931 35.71 49.72 -7.86
CA ASP A 931 37.07 49.86 -7.33
C ASP A 931 37.24 51.33 -6.87
N ALA A 932 36.58 51.68 -5.77
CA ALA A 932 36.51 53.00 -5.16
C ALA A 932 37.78 53.37 -4.39
N ASP A 933 38.53 52.41 -3.88
CA ASP A 933 39.83 52.65 -3.24
C ASP A 933 41.03 52.54 -4.20
N ASN A 934 40.75 52.14 -5.45
CA ASN A 934 41.63 52.14 -6.61
C ASN A 934 42.84 51.20 -6.47
N ASP A 935 42.64 50.08 -5.77
CA ASP A 935 43.66 49.08 -5.50
C ASP A 935 43.76 47.98 -6.58
N GLY A 936 42.84 48.01 -7.55
CA GLY A 936 42.80 47.10 -8.70
C GLY A 936 42.00 45.83 -8.47
N PHE A 937 41.24 45.75 -7.38
CA PHE A 937 40.28 44.69 -7.09
C PHE A 937 38.87 45.28 -6.96
N ILE A 938 37.87 44.44 -7.24
CA ILE A 938 36.47 44.75 -6.98
C ILE A 938 35.89 43.75 -5.99
N CYS A 939 34.81 44.14 -5.30
CA CYS A 939 34.11 43.29 -4.33
C CYS A 939 34.91 42.93 -3.06
N ASP A 940 35.88 43.73 -2.67
CA ASP A 940 36.61 43.60 -1.41
C ASP A 940 36.18 44.64 -0.35
N GLU A 941 36.81 44.58 0.83
CA GLU A 941 36.37 45.32 2.01
C GLU A 941 36.60 46.83 1.84
N GLY A 942 35.52 47.59 1.61
CA GLY A 942 35.56 49.03 1.38
C GLY A 942 34.83 49.47 0.11
N GLU A 943 34.49 48.51 -0.76
CA GLU A 943 33.83 48.77 -2.03
C GLU A 943 32.31 48.97 -1.90
N PRO A 944 31.74 50.08 -2.42
CA PRO A 944 30.33 50.40 -2.27
C PRO A 944 29.37 49.48 -3.03
N LEU A 945 29.82 48.77 -4.08
CA LEU A 945 28.95 47.89 -4.89
C LEU A 945 29.66 46.59 -5.29
N CYS A 946 28.95 45.46 -5.14
CA CYS A 946 29.38 44.16 -5.64
C CYS A 946 28.19 43.25 -6.02
N GLY A 947 28.31 42.48 -7.09
CA GLY A 947 27.36 41.45 -7.47
C GLY A 947 27.98 40.40 -8.41
N ILE A 948 27.38 39.21 -8.42
CA ILE A 948 27.74 38.12 -9.33
C ILE A 948 26.45 37.65 -9.99
N TYR A 949 26.48 37.27 -11.26
CA TYR A 949 25.30 36.78 -11.95
C TYR A 949 24.88 35.36 -11.50
N PRO A 950 23.57 35.10 -11.32
CA PRO A 950 22.51 36.09 -11.15
C PRO A 950 22.49 36.69 -9.74
N SER A 951 23.12 36.03 -8.76
CA SER A 951 23.38 36.59 -7.42
C SER A 951 24.69 36.06 -6.83
N ALA A 952 25.23 36.76 -5.82
CA ALA A 952 26.44 36.35 -5.10
C ALA A 952 26.24 35.12 -4.18
N GLU A 953 25.00 34.84 -3.75
CA GLU A 953 24.67 33.67 -2.92
C GLU A 953 24.40 32.40 -3.74
N GLY A 954 24.23 32.53 -5.06
CA GLY A 954 24.04 31.42 -5.99
C GLY A 954 24.55 31.77 -7.39
N PRO A 955 25.86 31.99 -7.58
CA PRO A 955 26.41 32.40 -8.87
C PRO A 955 26.30 31.27 -9.89
N ILE A 956 25.85 31.60 -11.11
CA ILE A 956 25.74 30.67 -12.22
C ILE A 956 26.76 31.04 -13.29
N ALA A 957 27.50 30.04 -13.75
CA ALA A 957 28.41 30.21 -14.87
C ALA A 957 27.65 30.22 -16.19
N LEU A 958 27.98 31.18 -17.06
CA LEU A 958 27.40 31.33 -18.38
C LEU A 958 28.30 30.69 -19.43
N THR A 959 27.73 29.77 -20.21
CA THR A 959 28.46 29.09 -21.26
C THR A 959 28.43 29.89 -22.56
N VAL A 960 29.61 30.24 -23.06
CA VAL A 960 29.80 30.86 -24.37
C VAL A 960 30.23 29.79 -25.37
N THR A 961 29.56 29.74 -26.52
CA THR A 961 29.91 28.88 -27.66
C THR A 961 30.75 29.66 -28.68
N ALA A 962 31.40 28.98 -29.64
CA ALA A 962 32.33 29.62 -30.57
C ALA A 962 31.70 30.77 -31.37
N GLY A 963 32.21 32.00 -31.18
CA GLY A 963 31.68 33.22 -31.79
C GLY A 963 30.47 33.83 -31.08
N GLY A 964 30.08 33.30 -29.91
CA GLY A 964 29.02 33.83 -29.06
C GLY A 964 29.42 35.09 -28.31
N ASN A 965 28.43 35.95 -28.03
CA ASN A 965 28.59 37.13 -27.19
C ASN A 965 27.85 36.89 -25.88
N LEU A 966 28.39 37.38 -24.76
CA LEU A 966 27.60 37.56 -23.54
C LEU A 966 26.93 38.93 -23.61
N THR A 967 25.60 38.94 -23.73
CA THR A 967 24.78 40.16 -23.77
C THR A 967 23.53 40.00 -22.90
N ALA A 968 23.06 41.07 -22.27
CA ALA A 968 21.79 41.14 -21.53
C ALA A 968 21.69 40.18 -20.33
N VAL A 969 22.76 40.12 -19.55
CA VAL A 969 22.87 39.34 -18.32
C VAL A 969 22.79 40.34 -17.16
N ASP A 970 21.56 40.74 -16.83
CA ASP A 970 21.27 41.72 -15.78
C ASP A 970 21.19 41.04 -14.40
N PHE A 971 21.90 41.59 -13.41
CA PHE A 971 21.89 41.12 -12.02
C PHE A 971 22.12 42.28 -11.05
N PRO A 972 21.61 42.19 -9.80
CA PRO A 972 21.72 43.28 -8.83
C PRO A 972 23.15 43.42 -8.27
N LEU A 973 23.56 44.67 -8.06
CA LEU A 973 24.75 45.02 -7.29
C LEU A 973 24.32 45.39 -5.87
N LEU A 974 24.89 44.73 -4.88
CA LEU A 974 24.56 44.88 -3.47
C LEU A 974 25.56 45.80 -2.78
N SER A 975 25.08 46.59 -1.80
CA SER A 975 25.88 47.59 -1.09
C SER A 975 26.43 47.13 0.26
N THR A 976 26.37 45.83 0.59
CA THR A 976 26.82 45.30 1.89
C THR A 976 27.51 43.95 1.73
N PHE A 977 28.82 43.97 1.48
CA PHE A 977 29.69 42.80 1.66
C PHE A 977 30.32 42.90 3.06
N THR A 978 29.91 42.07 4.01
CA THR A 978 30.55 41.98 5.34
C THR A 978 31.17 40.61 5.55
N GLY A 979 32.40 40.43 5.05
CA GLY A 979 33.28 39.33 5.44
C GLY A 979 34.04 39.70 6.72
N SER A 980 33.98 38.84 7.74
CA SER A 980 34.73 39.00 8.99
C SER A 980 36.24 38.82 8.76
N ALA A 981 37.02 39.75 9.31
CA ALA A 981 38.48 39.85 9.23
C ALA A 981 39.26 38.56 9.59
N ALA A 982 40.21 38.20 8.72
CA ALA A 982 41.44 37.50 9.06
C ALA A 982 42.63 38.21 8.39
N SER A 983 43.63 38.55 9.21
CA SER A 983 44.87 39.31 8.97
C SER A 983 45.41 39.51 7.53
N ALA A 984 45.51 40.78 7.11
CA ALA A 984 46.64 41.51 6.48
C ALA A 984 47.59 40.88 5.43
N SER A 985 47.33 39.70 4.86
CA SER A 985 48.06 39.22 3.67
C SER A 985 47.22 38.49 2.61
N ASP A 986 45.96 38.15 2.90
CA ASP A 986 45.04 37.55 1.93
C ASP A 986 43.97 38.59 1.59
N ARG A 987 44.08 39.23 0.42
CA ARG A 987 43.06 40.14 -0.10
C ARG A 987 42.00 39.31 -0.84
N THR A 988 40.72 39.54 -0.55
CA THR A 988 39.59 38.67 -0.95
C THR A 988 38.68 39.30 -2.00
N GLY A 989 39.26 39.91 -3.05
CA GLY A 989 38.54 40.58 -4.15
C GLY A 989 38.81 39.99 -5.53
N TYR A 990 38.03 40.38 -6.54
CA TYR A 990 38.21 39.98 -7.93
C TYR A 990 39.11 40.96 -8.69
N GLN A 991 40.20 40.46 -9.27
CA GLN A 991 41.23 41.30 -9.86
C GLN A 991 40.84 41.88 -11.23
N LEU A 992 41.06 43.18 -11.43
CA LEU A 992 40.93 43.83 -12.73
C LEU A 992 42.06 43.42 -13.70
N LEU A 993 41.80 43.45 -15.01
CA LEU A 993 42.83 43.24 -16.03
C LEU A 993 43.79 44.43 -16.08
N GLN A 994 45.10 44.17 -16.08
CA GLN A 994 46.10 45.25 -16.20
C GLN A 994 46.00 45.92 -17.57
N ALA A 995 46.16 47.26 -17.60
CA ALA A 995 45.90 48.15 -18.73
C ALA A 995 46.66 47.86 -20.05
N THR A 996 47.53 46.85 -20.10
CA THR A 996 48.24 46.44 -21.32
C THR A 996 47.59 45.29 -22.09
N GLU A 997 46.49 44.68 -21.61
CA GLU A 997 45.90 43.47 -22.22
C GLU A 997 44.43 43.59 -22.70
N SER A 998 43.83 44.78 -22.78
CA SER A 998 42.46 44.93 -23.30
C SER A 998 42.41 44.95 -24.85
N PRO A 999 41.70 44.05 -25.54
CA PRO A 999 41.39 44.21 -26.95
C PRO A 999 40.25 45.24 -27.11
N ALA A 1000 40.51 46.26 -27.92
CA ALA A 1000 39.65 47.43 -28.09
C ALA A 1000 38.19 47.09 -28.45
N SER A 1001 37.28 47.63 -27.64
CA SER A 1001 35.85 47.82 -27.91
C SER A 1001 35.58 48.35 -29.32
N GLN A 1002 34.75 47.64 -30.11
CA GLN A 1002 34.13 48.17 -31.32
C GLN A 1002 32.61 48.22 -31.12
N ILE A 1003 32.12 49.44 -31.01
CA ILE A 1003 30.73 49.88 -30.87
C ILE A 1003 30.11 50.10 -32.28
N PRO A 1004 28.79 49.95 -32.42
CA PRO A 1004 27.99 51.07 -32.95
C PRO A 1004 26.93 51.56 -31.98
#